data_AF-A0A409YDD3-F1
#
_entry.id   AF-A0A409YDD3-F1
#
_cell.length_a   1.000
_cell.length_b   1.000
_cell.length_c   1.000
_cell.angle_alpha   90.00
_cell.angle_beta   90.00
_cell.angle_gamma   90.00
#
_symmetry.space_group_name_H-M   'P 1'
#
loop_
_entity.id
_entity.type
_entity.pdbx_description
1 polymer ?
#
loop_
_entity_poly.entity_id
_entity_poly.type
_entity_poly.pdbx_seq_one_letter_code
_entity_poly.pdbx_strand_id
1 'polypeptide(L)'
;MGQFWDEIPDFIFPWLEQQKLFFVATAPLSGDGHVNMSPKGYRGTFRAVGKNRIWYEDLSGSGCETIAHVRENGRITIMFVAFEGPPRIVRFFGKATIYEFGTPEYDLFLPPGTRQPTSRSVVMVDVHKCSTSCGFSVPFFTYRAERLKHRLGGITKEIADMNAEEEMLASCSPGTPLPTPPPRSEHGLRAFWLKFNLKSLDGLPSLQIAPHANKRFDREIMKEWAENRTDDESLSSATSGNELGKMGEWFDTRLFLGLAIGVGIAKAGWVDHVWDIGQGMALRLANATGFLLFHWQLCLVGFQLAVRGILTPIFGVPALLHILTLMLSFSLRTLVLLASVALVAQSRFAKPPNPELEARSTKRISIFKSDTSSSFSPSSLDMVDNLAEASTPKLHVFNSTINPDLSLSFVKDSGVCETTPGVGQMSGYIQVGKNMSMWFWFFEARNNPDDAPFTLWLNGGPGCSSMIGLFQENGPCQVMPDGQTTVLNPFSWNNISNMIYIDQPIGTGFSFGDDEVNSTFTAAPFVWNAFQVLFESPQFKKFKKREFIFATESYGGHYGPEFVTYFDAQNALIKDGTLKGEKVVVSALMINNGWYDPLLQNKAYVDFATNAPSFGPLQPPDVLAQLNASFFEPGGCQDQELACYAAVALANTDPSTKAPLDPATPTPIDSAHADEVCRKADNFCVDNVFVPAVGDRDSDDLRQFSNTTTPFPPEDYVKFLRRAEVVSAIGAVGTYRECANAPFSLFTKTGDDARTLLPQLSKLADSNLRILLWHGDADINCNWLGGHASALALDWHGASKFSQLEFKNMTVAGEVVAAVKQVQKFAFARVFGAGHEIPAFKPRAAFEIFRQVVNGEKLHSV
;
A
#
# COMPACT_ATOMS: atom_id res chain seq x y z
N MET A 1 39.16 21.14 -5.97
CA MET A 1 39.13 22.59 -6.29
C MET A 1 38.16 22.81 -7.43
N GLY A 2 37.42 23.93 -7.41
CA GLY A 2 36.55 24.27 -8.53
C GLY A 2 37.38 24.68 -9.75
N GLN A 3 36.94 24.29 -10.94
CA GLN A 3 37.59 24.65 -12.20
C GLN A 3 36.71 25.62 -12.98
N PHE A 4 37.33 26.49 -13.76
CA PHE A 4 36.66 27.55 -14.51
C PHE A 4 37.11 27.54 -15.97
N TRP A 5 36.17 27.77 -16.88
CA TRP A 5 36.41 27.85 -18.31
C TRP A 5 35.61 29.02 -18.90
N ASP A 6 36.11 29.57 -20.01
CA ASP A 6 35.44 30.64 -20.75
C ASP A 6 34.41 30.09 -21.76
N GLU A 7 34.45 28.79 -22.00
CA GLU A 7 33.50 28.02 -22.82
C GLU A 7 33.17 26.68 -22.13
N ILE A 8 32.09 26.02 -22.55
CA ILE A 8 31.66 24.72 -22.04
C ILE A 8 32.62 23.64 -22.59
N PRO A 9 33.37 22.93 -21.73
CA PRO A 9 34.26 21.86 -22.17
C PRO A 9 33.53 20.67 -22.79
N ASP A 10 34.13 20.05 -23.80
CA ASP A 10 33.52 18.95 -24.56
C ASP A 10 33.11 17.75 -23.68
N PHE A 11 33.91 17.45 -22.65
CA PHE A 11 33.64 16.33 -21.73
C PHE A 11 32.39 16.54 -20.85
N ILE A 12 31.86 17.76 -20.79
CA ILE A 12 30.67 18.06 -19.99
C ILE A 12 29.39 17.69 -20.74
N PHE A 13 29.35 17.79 -22.07
CA PHE A 13 28.12 17.57 -22.86
C PHE A 13 27.48 16.19 -22.64
N PRO A 14 28.20 15.06 -22.69
CA PRO A 14 27.59 13.74 -22.48
C PRO A 14 26.93 13.61 -21.10
N TRP A 15 27.49 14.30 -20.09
CA TRP A 15 26.94 14.30 -18.74
C TRP A 15 25.71 15.20 -18.61
N LEU A 16 25.67 16.37 -19.29
CA LEU A 16 24.52 17.27 -19.28
C LEU A 16 23.27 16.62 -19.89
N GLU A 17 23.43 15.85 -20.96
CA GLU A 17 22.31 15.18 -21.65
C GLU A 17 21.62 14.12 -20.77
N GLN A 18 22.30 13.64 -19.73
CA GLN A 18 21.75 12.68 -18.77
C GLN A 18 20.96 13.38 -17.67
N GLN A 19 21.14 14.69 -17.46
CA GLN A 19 20.50 15.41 -16.37
C GLN A 19 19.02 15.69 -16.71
N LYS A 20 18.16 15.41 -15.73
CA LYS A 20 16.69 15.57 -15.86
C LYS A 20 16.17 16.83 -15.16
N LEU A 21 17.01 17.48 -14.36
CA LEU A 21 16.72 18.64 -13.55
C LEU A 21 17.91 19.62 -13.57
N PHE A 22 17.63 20.91 -13.65
CA PHE A 22 18.58 21.99 -13.48
C PHE A 22 17.96 23.15 -12.71
N PHE A 23 18.78 24.03 -12.18
CA PHE A 23 18.33 25.20 -11.41
C PHE A 23 18.68 26.47 -12.17
N VAL A 24 17.73 27.40 -12.22
CA VAL A 24 17.91 28.71 -12.86
C VAL A 24 17.85 29.80 -11.81
N ALA A 25 18.90 30.61 -11.77
CA ALA A 25 19.01 31.78 -10.90
C ALA A 25 18.98 33.08 -11.71
N THR A 26 18.15 34.04 -11.29
CA THR A 26 18.10 35.40 -11.85
C THR A 26 17.77 36.40 -10.74
N ALA A 27 18.14 37.66 -10.90
CA ALA A 27 17.83 38.70 -9.93
C ALA A 27 17.56 40.03 -10.62
N PRO A 28 16.68 40.88 -10.06
CA PRO A 28 16.46 42.22 -10.56
C PRO A 28 17.68 43.12 -10.26
N LEU A 29 17.66 44.35 -10.79
CA LEU A 29 18.66 45.39 -10.50
C LEU A 29 18.43 46.05 -9.14
N SER A 30 17.17 46.08 -8.68
CA SER A 30 16.83 46.62 -7.36
C SER A 30 17.53 45.83 -6.26
N GLY A 31 18.18 46.53 -5.34
CA GLY A 31 18.80 45.93 -4.15
C GLY A 31 17.79 45.27 -3.20
N ASP A 32 16.53 45.72 -3.25
CA ASP A 32 15.41 45.19 -2.46
C ASP A 32 14.57 44.15 -3.21
N GLY A 33 14.90 43.88 -4.49
CA GLY A 33 14.13 42.95 -5.32
C GLY A 33 14.47 41.48 -5.04
N HIS A 34 13.56 40.58 -5.39
CA HIS A 34 13.68 39.17 -5.01
C HIS A 34 14.60 38.39 -5.95
N VAL A 35 15.59 37.69 -5.39
CA VAL A 35 16.39 36.73 -6.15
C VAL A 35 15.54 35.50 -6.47
N ASN A 36 15.35 35.22 -7.75
CA ASN A 36 14.67 34.01 -8.20
C ASN A 36 15.66 32.85 -8.32
N MET A 37 15.28 31.71 -7.74
CA MET A 37 15.95 30.41 -7.86
C MET A 37 14.89 29.35 -8.14
N SER A 38 14.78 28.91 -9.38
CA SER A 38 13.75 27.98 -9.81
C SER A 38 14.35 26.65 -10.29
N PRO A 39 13.92 25.50 -9.74
CA PRO A 39 14.15 24.22 -10.41
C PRO A 39 13.37 24.19 -11.74
N LYS A 40 14.01 23.67 -12.78
CA LYS A 40 13.51 23.59 -14.15
C LYS A 40 13.97 22.27 -14.76
N GLY A 41 13.19 21.74 -15.70
CA GLY A 41 13.66 20.67 -16.56
C GLY A 41 12.78 19.43 -16.55
N TYR A 42 12.92 18.72 -17.67
CA TYR A 42 12.45 17.39 -17.99
C TYR A 42 13.48 16.83 -19.00
N ARG A 43 13.47 15.52 -19.26
CA ARG A 43 14.26 15.02 -20.39
C ARG A 43 13.81 15.72 -21.68
N GLY A 44 14.74 16.37 -22.37
CA GLY A 44 14.48 17.00 -23.66
C GLY A 44 14.27 18.52 -23.64
N THR A 45 14.11 19.18 -22.48
CA THR A 45 13.83 20.64 -22.41
C THR A 45 15.07 21.53 -22.33
N PHE A 46 16.26 20.93 -22.24
CA PHE A 46 17.55 21.64 -22.29
C PHE A 46 18.35 21.19 -23.52
N ARG A 47 19.03 22.12 -24.19
CA ARG A 47 19.92 21.83 -25.32
C ARG A 47 21.16 22.72 -25.30
N ALA A 48 22.30 22.13 -25.63
CA ALA A 48 23.48 22.87 -26.02
C ALA A 48 23.49 23.08 -27.54
N VAL A 49 23.68 24.32 -27.98
CA VAL A 49 23.84 24.69 -29.40
C VAL A 49 25.32 24.71 -29.78
N GLY A 50 26.20 24.98 -28.80
CA GLY A 50 27.64 24.94 -28.94
C GLY A 50 28.33 25.25 -27.62
N LYS A 51 29.64 25.49 -27.65
CA LYS A 51 30.47 25.70 -26.45
C LYS A 51 30.12 26.97 -25.66
N ASN A 52 29.47 27.95 -26.28
CA ASN A 52 29.11 29.22 -25.62
C ASN A 52 27.63 29.55 -25.70
N ARG A 53 26.80 28.61 -26.18
CA ARG A 53 25.38 28.87 -26.39
C ARG A 53 24.55 27.66 -26.03
N ILE A 54 23.63 27.88 -25.11
CA ILE A 54 22.68 26.87 -24.62
C ILE A 54 21.29 27.50 -24.61
N TRP A 55 20.25 26.67 -24.63
CA TRP A 55 18.91 27.14 -24.38
C TRP A 55 18.11 26.11 -23.60
N TYR A 56 17.06 26.58 -22.95
CA TYR A 56 16.04 25.72 -22.41
C TYR A 56 14.64 26.23 -22.71
N GLU A 57 13.71 25.30 -22.76
CA GLU A 57 12.30 25.56 -22.95
C GLU A 57 11.65 25.94 -21.62
N ASP A 58 11.14 27.18 -21.52
CA ASP A 58 10.44 27.64 -20.32
C ASP A 58 8.94 27.33 -20.44
N LEU A 59 8.48 26.51 -19.50
CA LEU A 59 7.10 26.06 -19.38
C LEU A 59 6.31 26.96 -18.43
N SER A 60 4.99 27.05 -18.65
CA SER A 60 4.16 28.06 -18.00
C SER A 60 3.80 27.72 -16.56
N GLY A 61 4.35 28.43 -15.57
CA GLY A 61 3.90 28.39 -14.17
C GLY A 61 3.21 29.69 -13.74
N SER A 62 2.74 29.76 -12.48
CA SER A 62 2.21 31.01 -11.91
C SER A 62 3.28 32.11 -11.77
N GLY A 63 4.56 31.75 -11.63
CA GLY A 63 5.70 32.68 -11.61
C GLY A 63 6.25 33.01 -13.02
N CYS A 64 6.85 34.19 -13.17
CA CYS A 64 7.46 34.67 -14.42
C CYS A 64 8.73 35.54 -14.23
N GLU A 65 9.40 35.34 -13.10
CA GLU A 65 10.53 36.13 -12.58
C GLU A 65 11.73 36.06 -13.53
N THR A 66 12.08 34.86 -14.02
CA THR A 66 13.21 34.69 -14.95
C THR A 66 13.08 35.57 -16.19
N ILE A 67 11.91 35.59 -16.82
CA ILE A 67 11.68 36.40 -18.03
C ILE A 67 11.78 37.89 -17.68
N ALA A 68 11.19 38.32 -16.57
CA ALA A 68 11.21 39.72 -16.14
C ALA A 68 12.64 40.21 -15.82
N HIS A 69 13.41 39.44 -15.04
CA HIS A 69 14.79 39.79 -14.69
C HIS A 69 15.71 39.79 -15.91
N VAL A 70 15.53 38.83 -16.82
CA VAL A 70 16.29 38.78 -18.07
C VAL A 70 15.96 39.96 -18.98
N ARG A 71 14.71 40.41 -19.03
CA ARG A 71 14.34 41.61 -19.79
C ARG A 71 14.94 42.88 -19.21
N GLU A 72 15.01 42.97 -17.89
CA GLU A 72 15.58 44.12 -17.22
C GLU A 72 17.11 44.19 -17.39
N ASN A 73 17.81 43.08 -17.18
CA ASN A 73 19.28 43.11 -17.09
C ASN A 73 20.02 41.94 -17.74
N GLY A 74 19.30 40.95 -18.26
CA GLY A 74 19.85 39.83 -19.02
C GLY A 74 20.61 38.79 -18.22
N ARG A 75 20.88 38.98 -16.92
CA ARG A 75 21.77 38.09 -16.15
C ARG A 75 21.07 36.79 -15.79
N ILE A 76 21.75 35.67 -16.01
CA ILE A 76 21.26 34.33 -15.65
C ILE A 76 22.40 33.42 -15.20
N THR A 77 22.11 32.52 -14.27
CA THR A 77 22.95 31.37 -13.96
C THR A 77 22.14 30.08 -14.07
N ILE A 78 22.68 29.08 -14.77
CA ILE A 78 22.12 27.72 -14.81
C ILE A 78 23.03 26.79 -14.04
N MET A 79 22.49 25.99 -13.14
CA MET A 79 23.24 25.03 -12.33
C MET A 79 22.71 23.61 -12.52
N PHE A 80 23.62 22.67 -12.74
CA PHE A 80 23.37 21.23 -12.76
C PHE A 80 24.05 20.59 -11.56
N VAL A 81 23.43 19.54 -11.03
CA VAL A 81 23.88 18.79 -9.85
C VAL A 81 23.82 17.30 -10.18
N ALA A 82 24.92 16.58 -9.94
CA ALA A 82 24.94 15.13 -10.05
C ALA A 82 24.21 14.53 -8.84
N PHE A 83 23.11 13.84 -9.12
CA PHE A 83 22.38 13.04 -8.14
C PHE A 83 22.72 11.54 -8.22
N GLU A 84 23.50 11.15 -9.22
CA GLU A 84 24.00 9.81 -9.47
C GLU A 84 25.45 9.88 -9.97
N GLY A 85 26.21 8.80 -9.78
CA GLY A 85 27.62 8.73 -10.19
C GLY A 85 28.55 9.65 -9.39
N PRO A 86 29.74 9.97 -9.92
CA PRO A 86 30.72 10.81 -9.22
C PRO A 86 30.17 12.21 -8.92
N PRO A 87 30.40 12.75 -7.70
CA PRO A 87 29.77 13.98 -7.27
C PRO A 87 30.31 15.17 -8.09
N ARG A 88 29.38 15.99 -8.61
CA ARG A 88 29.67 17.06 -9.57
C ARG A 88 28.58 18.12 -9.53
N ILE A 89 28.99 19.38 -9.53
CA ILE A 89 28.12 20.54 -9.76
C ILE A 89 28.70 21.32 -10.93
N VAL A 90 27.88 21.69 -11.91
CA VAL A 90 28.26 22.54 -13.05
C VAL A 90 27.43 23.81 -13.03
N ARG A 91 28.04 24.97 -13.27
CA ARG A 91 27.34 26.25 -13.40
C ARG A 91 27.71 26.94 -14.71
N PHE A 92 26.71 27.45 -15.41
CA PHE A 92 26.85 28.32 -16.57
C PHE A 92 26.42 29.73 -16.18
N PHE A 93 27.34 30.68 -16.32
CA PHE A 93 27.08 32.10 -16.13
C PHE A 93 26.97 32.74 -17.51
N GLY A 94 25.88 33.47 -17.74
CA GLY A 94 25.57 33.95 -19.07
C GLY A 94 24.66 35.18 -19.09
N LYS A 95 24.43 35.65 -20.31
CA LYS A 95 23.35 36.58 -20.62
C LYS A 95 22.27 35.86 -21.40
N ALA A 96 21.01 36.03 -21.00
CA ALA A 96 19.88 35.42 -21.65
C ALA A 96 19.13 36.38 -22.58
N THR A 97 18.52 35.81 -23.60
CA THR A 97 17.53 36.45 -24.49
C THR A 97 16.28 35.59 -24.51
N ILE A 98 15.11 36.24 -24.47
CA ILE A 98 13.80 35.55 -24.42
C ILE A 98 13.15 35.58 -25.80
N TYR A 99 12.88 34.41 -26.36
CA TYR A 99 12.06 34.26 -27.56
C TYR A 99 10.71 33.70 -27.14
N GLU A 100 9.66 34.52 -27.21
CA GLU A 100 8.31 34.15 -26.78
C GLU A 100 7.56 33.32 -27.83
N PHE A 101 6.63 32.48 -27.38
CA PHE A 101 5.71 31.77 -28.26
C PHE A 101 5.03 32.75 -29.24
N GLY A 102 5.07 32.42 -30.53
CA GLY A 102 4.56 33.27 -31.61
C GLY A 102 5.59 34.19 -32.27
N THR A 103 6.85 34.14 -31.84
CA THR A 103 7.98 34.77 -32.56
C THR A 103 8.64 33.79 -33.54
N PRO A 104 9.19 34.25 -34.68
CA PRO A 104 9.92 33.40 -35.60
C PRO A 104 11.11 32.67 -34.96
N GLU A 105 11.78 33.31 -34.01
CA GLU A 105 12.93 32.76 -33.30
C GLU A 105 12.53 31.60 -32.40
N TYR A 106 11.39 31.69 -31.70
CA TYR A 106 10.86 30.59 -30.91
C TYR A 106 10.60 29.36 -31.80
N ASP A 107 10.00 29.57 -32.97
CA ASP A 107 9.63 28.51 -33.92
C ASP A 107 10.84 27.82 -34.55
N LEU A 108 11.96 28.53 -34.68
CA LEU A 108 13.21 27.97 -35.17
C LEU A 108 13.78 26.90 -34.22
N PHE A 109 13.66 27.12 -32.91
CA PHE A 109 14.21 26.20 -31.90
C PHE A 109 13.20 25.17 -31.41
N LEU A 110 11.91 25.51 -31.41
CA LEU A 110 10.81 24.65 -30.99
C LEU A 110 9.71 24.63 -32.07
N PRO A 111 9.96 23.97 -33.22
CA PRO A 111 8.90 23.75 -34.20
C PRO A 111 7.75 22.95 -33.58
N PRO A 112 6.51 23.07 -34.11
CA PRO A 112 5.31 22.48 -33.50
C PRO A 112 5.47 21.03 -33.03
N GLY A 113 6.08 20.15 -33.83
CA GLY A 113 6.28 18.73 -33.47
C GLY A 113 7.32 18.44 -32.39
N THR A 114 8.03 19.43 -31.86
CA THR A 114 9.07 19.25 -30.82
C THR A 114 8.81 20.05 -29.54
N ARG A 115 7.80 20.93 -29.58
CA ARG A 115 7.39 21.80 -28.48
C ARG A 115 6.67 21.00 -27.40
N GLN A 116 6.97 21.29 -26.13
CA GLN A 116 6.22 20.73 -25.01
C GLN A 116 4.92 21.52 -24.76
N PRO A 117 3.84 20.87 -24.27
CA PRO A 117 2.65 21.58 -23.81
C PRO A 117 3.01 22.63 -22.75
N THR A 118 2.30 23.75 -22.74
CA THR A 118 2.55 24.94 -21.89
C THR A 118 3.81 25.75 -22.18
N SER A 119 4.59 25.39 -23.19
CA SER A 119 5.79 26.13 -23.53
C SER A 119 5.43 27.58 -23.92
N ARG A 120 6.06 28.54 -23.21
CA ARG A 120 5.80 29.98 -23.35
C ARG A 120 6.98 30.76 -23.92
N SER A 121 8.20 30.26 -23.77
CA SER A 121 9.39 30.88 -24.37
C SER A 121 10.59 29.93 -24.46
N VAL A 122 11.48 30.21 -25.40
CA VAL A 122 12.86 29.71 -25.40
C VAL A 122 13.73 30.73 -24.69
N VAL A 123 14.45 30.27 -23.66
CA VAL A 123 15.44 31.11 -22.96
C VAL A 123 16.81 30.76 -23.52
N MET A 124 17.28 31.59 -24.46
CA MET A 124 18.59 31.44 -25.09
C MET A 124 19.65 32.08 -24.20
N VAL A 125 20.73 31.36 -23.88
CA VAL A 125 21.79 31.84 -22.99
C VAL A 125 23.14 31.82 -23.71
N ASP A 126 23.74 33.00 -23.83
CA ASP A 126 25.13 33.17 -24.22
C ASP A 126 26.02 33.01 -22.98
N VAL A 127 26.71 31.88 -22.90
CA VAL A 127 27.57 31.49 -21.78
C VAL A 127 28.94 32.13 -21.94
N HIS A 128 29.32 32.98 -21.00
CA HIS A 128 30.64 33.59 -20.94
C HIS A 128 31.55 32.94 -19.88
N LYS A 129 30.98 32.13 -18.99
CA LYS A 129 31.76 31.38 -18.00
C LYS A 129 31.08 30.06 -17.63
N CYS A 130 31.87 28.99 -17.59
CA CYS A 130 31.51 27.70 -17.04
C CYS A 130 32.34 27.40 -15.78
N SER A 131 31.75 26.79 -14.77
CA SER A 131 32.49 26.29 -13.61
C SER A 131 32.04 24.89 -13.18
N THR A 132 32.96 24.11 -12.64
CA THR A 132 32.66 22.82 -11.98
C THR A 132 33.11 22.83 -10.52
N SER A 133 32.44 22.04 -9.68
CA SER A 133 32.83 21.80 -8.28
C SER A 133 32.41 20.40 -7.81
N CYS A 134 33.03 19.91 -6.74
CA CYS A 134 33.00 18.49 -6.36
C CYS A 134 31.67 18.00 -5.79
N GLY A 135 30.80 18.88 -5.27
CA GLY A 135 29.48 18.49 -4.78
C GLY A 135 29.41 17.40 -3.71
N PHE A 136 30.46 17.14 -2.92
CA PHE A 136 30.50 16.01 -1.96
C PHE A 136 29.41 16.03 -0.89
N SER A 137 28.81 17.19 -0.63
CA SER A 137 27.68 17.34 0.31
C SER A 137 26.32 17.10 -0.34
N VAL A 138 26.27 16.85 -1.65
CA VAL A 138 25.03 16.55 -2.38
C VAL A 138 24.75 15.06 -2.22
N PRO A 139 23.61 14.67 -1.63
CA PRO A 139 23.25 13.26 -1.51
C PRO A 139 22.80 12.69 -2.85
N PHE A 140 22.86 11.36 -2.97
CA PHE A 140 22.29 10.66 -4.10
C PHE A 140 20.75 10.80 -4.12
N PHE A 141 20.18 11.01 -5.30
CA PHE A 141 18.74 10.94 -5.51
C PHE A 141 18.44 10.03 -6.71
N THR A 142 17.51 9.11 -6.52
CA THR A 142 16.99 8.26 -7.59
C THR A 142 15.85 8.97 -8.30
N TYR A 143 16.00 9.20 -9.61
CA TYR A 143 14.91 9.71 -10.43
C TYR A 143 13.78 8.66 -10.53
N ARG A 144 12.56 9.05 -10.17
CA ARG A 144 11.36 8.19 -10.20
C ARG A 144 10.58 8.32 -11.51
N ALA A 145 10.00 9.49 -11.79
CA ALA A 145 9.28 9.80 -13.04
C ALA A 145 9.18 11.33 -13.26
N GLU A 146 8.61 11.77 -14.40
CA GLU A 146 8.25 13.17 -14.62
C GLU A 146 6.86 13.47 -14.04
N ARG A 147 6.66 14.67 -13.48
CA ARG A 147 5.33 15.15 -13.07
C ARG A 147 4.53 15.66 -14.27
N LEU A 148 3.46 14.97 -14.70
CA LEU A 148 2.65 15.34 -15.86
C LEU A 148 1.41 16.17 -15.52
N LYS A 149 0.99 16.37 -14.26
CA LYS A 149 -0.15 17.25 -13.94
C LYS A 149 -0.01 18.67 -14.52
N HIS A 150 1.20 19.22 -14.50
CA HIS A 150 1.51 20.49 -15.13
C HIS A 150 1.28 20.45 -16.66
N ARG A 151 1.76 19.39 -17.31
CA ARG A 151 1.62 19.18 -18.76
C ARG A 151 0.17 18.88 -19.17
N LEU A 152 -0.53 18.01 -18.44
CA LEU A 152 -1.94 17.65 -18.66
C LEU A 152 -2.85 18.86 -18.46
N GLY A 153 -2.67 19.62 -17.37
CA GLY A 153 -3.38 20.87 -17.16
C GLY A 153 -3.10 21.89 -18.28
N GLY A 154 -1.88 21.88 -18.81
CA GLY A 154 -1.50 22.63 -19.99
C GLY A 154 -2.24 22.27 -21.26
N ILE A 155 -2.30 20.97 -21.56
CA ILE A 155 -3.02 20.40 -22.70
C ILE A 155 -4.49 20.83 -22.67
N THR A 156 -5.16 20.72 -21.52
CA THR A 156 -6.55 21.15 -21.37
C THR A 156 -6.72 22.64 -21.67
N LYS A 157 -5.77 23.48 -21.24
CA LYS A 157 -5.79 24.92 -21.50
C LYS A 157 -5.56 25.28 -22.96
N GLU A 158 -4.65 24.56 -23.65
CA GLU A 158 -4.44 24.74 -25.08
C GLU A 158 -5.68 24.29 -25.89
N ILE A 159 -6.31 23.17 -25.53
CA ILE A 159 -7.57 22.70 -26.16
C ILE A 159 -8.70 23.73 -26.00
N ALA A 160 -8.83 24.33 -24.82
CA ALA A 160 -9.87 25.33 -24.58
C ALA A 160 -9.71 26.54 -25.51
N ASP A 161 -8.48 27.01 -25.74
CA ASP A 161 -8.20 28.07 -26.71
C ASP A 161 -8.47 27.62 -28.16
N MET A 162 -8.14 26.38 -28.53
CA MET A 162 -8.40 25.83 -29.87
C MET A 162 -9.91 25.69 -30.16
N ASN A 163 -10.69 25.18 -29.20
CA ASN A 163 -12.13 25.00 -29.35
C ASN A 163 -12.84 26.36 -29.45
N ALA A 164 -12.43 27.37 -28.68
CA ALA A 164 -12.96 28.72 -28.78
C ALA A 164 -12.69 29.34 -30.17
N GLU A 165 -11.52 29.05 -30.74
CA GLU A 165 -11.18 29.47 -32.10
C GLU A 165 -12.01 28.71 -33.16
N GLU A 166 -12.24 27.40 -32.99
CA GLU A 166 -13.07 26.57 -33.88
C GLU A 166 -14.56 26.94 -33.83
N GLU A 167 -15.14 27.24 -32.66
CA GLU A 167 -16.53 27.70 -32.49
C GLU A 167 -16.77 29.06 -33.17
N MET A 168 -15.78 29.95 -33.11
CA MET A 168 -15.82 31.23 -33.82
C MET A 168 -15.66 31.04 -35.32
N LEU A 169 -14.81 30.11 -35.77
CA LEU A 169 -14.73 29.75 -37.19
C LEU A 169 -16.03 29.13 -37.71
N ALA A 170 -16.71 28.31 -36.90
CA ALA A 170 -17.97 27.65 -37.26
C ALA A 170 -19.17 28.62 -37.30
N SER A 171 -19.10 29.71 -36.53
CA SER A 171 -20.11 30.79 -36.55
C SER A 171 -19.85 31.87 -37.61
N CYS A 172 -18.69 31.83 -38.28
CA CYS A 172 -18.31 32.73 -39.36
C CYS A 172 -18.72 32.18 -40.73
N SER A 173 -19.18 33.05 -41.64
CA SER A 173 -19.44 32.66 -43.04
C SER A 173 -18.12 32.33 -43.76
N PRO A 174 -18.06 31.32 -44.66
CA PRO A 174 -16.83 30.94 -45.34
C PRO A 174 -16.15 32.15 -46.00
N GLY A 175 -14.91 32.47 -45.61
CA GLY A 175 -14.12 33.58 -46.15
C GLY A 175 -14.05 34.86 -45.29
N THR A 176 -14.62 34.88 -44.08
CA THR A 176 -14.41 35.99 -43.13
C THR A 176 -13.08 35.84 -42.37
N PRO A 177 -12.23 36.88 -42.29
CA PRO A 177 -11.01 36.84 -41.48
C PRO A 177 -11.34 36.70 -39.99
N LEU A 178 -10.62 35.83 -39.28
CA LEU A 178 -10.71 35.73 -37.83
C LEU A 178 -10.37 37.08 -37.16
N PRO A 179 -11.07 37.46 -36.08
CA PRO A 179 -10.67 38.61 -35.28
C PRO A 179 -9.24 38.41 -34.75
N THR A 180 -8.43 39.47 -34.83
CA THR A 180 -7.08 39.50 -34.26
C THR A 180 -7.06 40.36 -33.00
N PRO A 181 -6.58 39.84 -31.85
CA PRO A 181 -6.09 38.48 -31.63
C PRO A 181 -7.22 37.44 -31.66
N PRO A 182 -6.90 36.16 -31.92
CA PRO A 182 -7.89 35.09 -32.01
C PRO A 182 -8.76 35.02 -30.75
N PRO A 183 -9.98 34.46 -30.85
CA PRO A 183 -10.86 34.23 -29.72
C PRO A 183 -10.12 33.43 -28.64
N ARG A 184 -10.21 33.88 -27.39
CA ARG A 184 -9.54 33.25 -26.25
C ARG A 184 -10.58 32.69 -25.30
N SER A 185 -10.33 31.48 -24.79
CA SER A 185 -11.16 30.93 -23.72
C SER A 185 -10.77 31.58 -22.39
N GLU A 186 -11.74 31.91 -21.54
CA GLU A 186 -11.46 32.36 -20.15
C GLU A 186 -10.70 31.30 -19.33
N HIS A 187 -10.81 30.03 -19.73
CA HIS A 187 -10.11 28.90 -19.13
C HIS A 187 -8.85 28.48 -19.91
N GLY A 188 -8.52 29.18 -21.01
CA GLY A 188 -7.42 28.88 -21.91
C GLY A 188 -6.04 29.29 -21.39
N LEU A 189 -4.99 28.87 -22.10
CA LEU A 189 -3.59 29.13 -21.72
C LEU A 189 -3.24 30.62 -21.88
N ARG A 190 -3.81 31.28 -22.88
CA ARG A 190 -3.59 32.72 -23.11
C ARG A 190 -4.22 33.58 -22.02
N ALA A 191 -5.42 33.22 -21.56
CA ALA A 191 -6.05 33.88 -20.42
C ALA A 191 -5.24 33.66 -19.12
N PHE A 192 -4.67 32.47 -18.94
CA PHE A 192 -3.77 32.18 -17.83
C PHE A 192 -2.53 33.08 -17.85
N TRP A 193 -1.88 33.26 -19.01
CA TRP A 193 -0.73 34.15 -19.13
C TRP A 193 -1.06 35.62 -18.83
N LEU A 194 -2.20 36.12 -19.32
CA LEU A 194 -2.66 37.47 -19.01
C LEU A 194 -2.86 37.69 -17.51
N LYS A 195 -3.34 36.67 -16.81
CA LYS A 195 -3.63 36.75 -15.38
C LYS A 195 -2.38 36.68 -14.51
N PHE A 196 -1.43 35.81 -14.86
CA PHE A 196 -0.33 35.45 -13.95
C PHE A 196 1.08 35.74 -14.46
N ASN A 197 1.28 36.01 -15.76
CA ASN A 197 2.63 36.05 -16.35
C ASN A 197 2.98 37.37 -17.05
N LEU A 198 2.19 38.42 -16.84
CA LEU A 198 2.51 39.76 -17.35
C LEU A 198 3.52 40.50 -16.47
N LYS A 199 3.61 40.16 -15.18
CA LYS A 199 4.50 40.83 -14.22
C LYS A 199 5.08 39.86 -13.22
N SER A 200 6.34 40.05 -12.82
CA SER A 200 6.94 39.34 -11.68
C SER A 200 6.33 39.79 -10.35
N LEU A 201 6.68 39.09 -9.27
CA LEU A 201 6.34 39.49 -7.90
C LEU A 201 6.80 40.93 -7.57
N ASP A 202 7.94 41.34 -8.11
CA ASP A 202 8.48 42.70 -7.96
C ASP A 202 7.82 43.73 -8.91
N GLY A 203 6.78 43.33 -9.64
CA GLY A 203 6.05 44.20 -10.56
C GLY A 203 6.75 44.47 -11.89
N LEU A 204 7.90 43.83 -12.16
CA LEU A 204 8.64 43.99 -13.40
C LEU A 204 7.90 43.36 -14.59
N PRO A 205 7.89 43.99 -15.77
CA PRO A 205 7.19 43.47 -16.94
C PRO A 205 7.82 42.16 -17.42
N SER A 206 6.97 41.18 -17.72
CA SER A 206 7.36 39.84 -18.16
C SER A 206 6.86 39.56 -19.58
N LEU A 207 5.97 38.58 -19.83
CA LEU A 207 5.48 38.24 -21.17
C LEU A 207 4.83 39.44 -21.87
N GLN A 208 5.11 39.60 -23.17
CA GLN A 208 4.56 40.67 -24.00
C GLN A 208 3.89 40.15 -25.28
N ILE A 209 4.37 39.03 -25.83
CA ILE A 209 3.95 38.51 -27.14
C ILE A 209 3.11 37.25 -27.00
N ALA A 210 3.52 36.28 -26.18
CA ALA A 210 2.85 34.97 -26.06
C ALA A 210 1.34 35.06 -25.76
N PRO A 211 0.84 35.90 -24.83
CA PRO A 211 -0.60 36.05 -24.55
C PRO A 211 -1.43 36.56 -25.73
N HIS A 212 -0.77 37.22 -26.68
CA HIS A 212 -1.38 37.95 -27.80
C HIS A 212 -1.03 37.38 -29.19
N ALA A 213 -0.15 36.38 -29.26
CA ALA A 213 0.35 35.82 -30.52
C ALA A 213 -0.80 35.34 -31.42
N ASN A 214 -0.70 35.51 -32.75
CA ASN A 214 -1.71 34.99 -33.68
C ASN A 214 -1.44 33.51 -34.09
N LYS A 215 -0.63 32.80 -33.32
CA LYS A 215 -0.21 31.43 -33.60
C LYS A 215 -1.14 30.41 -32.95
N ARG A 216 -1.63 29.44 -33.72
CA ARG A 216 -2.47 28.34 -33.22
C ARG A 216 -1.66 27.31 -32.43
N PHE A 217 -2.31 26.70 -31.45
CA PHE A 217 -1.82 25.45 -30.86
C PHE A 217 -2.09 24.30 -31.83
N ASP A 218 -1.23 23.27 -31.81
CA ASP A 218 -1.28 22.15 -32.76
C ASP A 218 -1.82 20.89 -32.07
N ARG A 219 -2.79 20.20 -32.70
CA ARG A 219 -3.36 18.94 -32.22
C ARG A 219 -2.39 17.77 -32.38
N GLU A 220 -1.40 17.84 -33.27
CA GLU A 220 -0.43 16.76 -33.50
C GLU A 220 0.48 16.52 -32.28
N ILE A 221 0.81 17.59 -31.52
CA ILE A 221 1.51 17.48 -30.23
C ILE A 221 0.75 16.51 -29.31
N MET A 222 -0.59 16.46 -29.38
CA MET A 222 -1.40 15.62 -28.50
C MET A 222 -1.35 14.12 -28.83
N LYS A 223 -1.12 13.75 -30.10
CA LYS A 223 -1.16 12.35 -30.54
C LYS A 223 0.04 11.56 -30.04
N GLU A 224 1.23 12.15 -30.07
CA GLU A 224 2.47 11.51 -29.64
C GLU A 224 2.52 11.29 -28.12
N TRP A 225 1.89 12.16 -27.32
CA TRP A 225 1.81 12.04 -25.86
C TRP A 225 0.65 11.17 -25.35
N ALA A 226 -0.39 10.92 -26.17
CA ALA A 226 -1.49 10.04 -25.79
C ALA A 226 -1.03 8.58 -25.59
N GLU A 227 0.09 8.19 -26.20
CA GLU A 227 0.63 6.83 -26.26
C GLU A 227 1.72 6.53 -25.21
N ASN A 228 2.30 7.54 -24.54
CA ASN A 228 3.42 7.37 -23.61
C ASN A 228 3.12 7.98 -22.22
N ARG A 229 2.33 7.28 -21.40
CA ARG A 229 1.76 7.75 -20.12
C ARG A 229 2.55 7.27 -18.89
N THR A 230 3.80 7.66 -18.74
CA THR A 230 4.53 7.46 -17.48
C THR A 230 4.64 8.79 -16.73
N ASP A 231 3.83 8.93 -15.69
CA ASP A 231 3.74 10.06 -14.76
C ASP A 231 3.71 9.53 -13.33
N ASP A 232 4.39 10.17 -12.38
CA ASP A 232 4.17 9.89 -10.95
C ASP A 232 2.82 10.44 -10.45
N GLU A 233 2.28 11.48 -11.10
CA GLU A 233 0.96 12.05 -10.83
C GLU A 233 -0.16 11.43 -11.70
N SER A 234 0.12 10.50 -12.63
CA SER A 234 -0.88 9.76 -13.42
C SER A 234 -0.84 8.24 -13.21
N LEU A 235 0.15 7.72 -12.47
CA LEU A 235 -0.08 6.57 -11.59
C LEU A 235 -1.16 6.88 -10.54
N SER A 236 -1.40 8.17 -10.28
CA SER A 236 -2.51 8.67 -9.45
C SER A 236 -3.83 8.90 -10.21
N SER A 237 -3.86 8.85 -11.55
CA SER A 237 -5.05 9.25 -12.34
C SER A 237 -5.53 8.25 -13.41
N ALA A 238 -4.87 7.10 -13.59
CA ALA A 238 -5.41 5.99 -14.39
C ALA A 238 -6.32 5.03 -13.58
N THR A 239 -6.42 5.23 -12.27
CA THR A 239 -7.42 4.60 -11.38
C THR A 239 -8.55 5.57 -10.99
N SER A 240 -8.40 6.87 -11.25
CA SER A 240 -9.40 7.90 -10.87
C SER A 240 -10.66 7.94 -11.75
N GLY A 241 -10.79 7.03 -12.72
CA GLY A 241 -12.04 6.80 -13.46
C GLY A 241 -12.89 5.64 -12.93
N ASN A 242 -12.37 4.85 -11.98
CA ASN A 242 -13.01 3.60 -11.51
C ASN A 242 -12.92 3.40 -9.98
N GLU A 243 -12.66 4.46 -9.22
CA GLU A 243 -12.63 4.40 -7.74
C GLU A 243 -13.80 5.16 -7.08
N LEU A 244 -14.45 6.11 -7.78
CA LEU A 244 -15.80 6.56 -7.38
C LEU A 244 -16.86 5.46 -7.60
N GLY A 245 -16.55 4.44 -8.40
CA GLY A 245 -17.37 3.24 -8.56
C GLY A 245 -17.07 2.13 -7.55
N LYS A 246 -15.95 2.18 -6.81
CA LYS A 246 -15.56 1.12 -5.87
C LYS A 246 -15.98 1.37 -4.41
N MET A 247 -16.21 2.63 -4.04
CA MET A 247 -16.91 2.93 -2.77
C MET A 247 -18.44 2.78 -2.90
N GLY A 248 -18.96 2.81 -4.14
CA GLY A 248 -20.38 2.58 -4.46
C GLY A 248 -20.77 1.10 -4.67
N GLU A 249 -19.80 0.19 -4.72
CA GLU A 249 -20.04 -1.27 -4.74
C GLU A 249 -19.81 -1.94 -3.37
N TRP A 250 -19.39 -1.18 -2.35
CA TRP A 250 -19.31 -1.61 -0.95
C TRP A 250 -20.65 -1.49 -0.19
N PHE A 251 -21.65 -0.86 -0.80
CA PHE A 251 -23.05 -0.92 -0.39
C PHE A 251 -23.89 -1.35 -1.60
N ASP A 252 -24.40 -2.58 -1.57
CA ASP A 252 -25.40 -3.01 -2.56
C ASP A 252 -26.62 -2.07 -2.49
N THR A 253 -26.90 -1.38 -3.59
CA THR A 253 -28.11 -0.56 -3.76
C THR A 253 -29.40 -1.40 -3.80
N ARG A 254 -29.29 -2.74 -3.76
CA ARG A 254 -30.43 -3.64 -3.52
C ARG A 254 -30.76 -3.83 -2.03
N LEU A 255 -29.88 -3.45 -1.11
CA LEU A 255 -30.23 -3.37 0.32
C LEU A 255 -30.97 -2.05 0.62
N PHE A 256 -30.64 -0.97 -0.10
CA PHE A 256 -31.30 0.33 0.06
C PHE A 256 -32.72 0.41 -0.51
N LEU A 257 -33.05 -0.37 -1.55
CA LEU A 257 -34.44 -0.49 -2.03
C LEU A 257 -35.25 -1.57 -1.29
N GLY A 258 -34.57 -2.48 -0.56
CA GLY A 258 -35.19 -3.50 0.28
C GLY A 258 -35.61 -3.01 1.67
N LEU A 259 -34.83 -2.10 2.28
CA LEU A 259 -35.14 -1.56 3.61
C LEU A 259 -36.12 -0.38 3.61
N ALA A 260 -36.28 0.34 2.50
CA ALA A 260 -37.31 1.37 2.36
C ALA A 260 -38.72 0.80 2.10
N ILE A 261 -38.83 -0.48 1.72
CA ILE A 261 -40.12 -1.20 1.60
C ILE A 261 -40.38 -2.10 2.83
N GLY A 262 -39.31 -2.49 3.56
CA GLY A 262 -39.39 -3.30 4.79
C GLY A 262 -39.96 -2.60 6.02
N VAL A 263 -40.03 -1.27 6.06
CA VAL A 263 -40.70 -0.50 7.14
C VAL A 263 -42.22 -0.33 6.86
N GLY A 264 -42.73 -0.82 5.72
CA GLY A 264 -44.15 -0.72 5.36
C GLY A 264 -45.01 -1.95 5.65
N ILE A 265 -44.45 -3.13 5.89
CA ILE A 265 -45.24 -4.38 6.03
C ILE A 265 -44.70 -5.25 7.18
N ALA A 266 -44.87 -4.75 8.40
CA ALA A 266 -45.08 -5.61 9.56
C ALA A 266 -46.58 -5.77 9.78
N LYS A 267 -47.23 -6.64 8.99
CA LYS A 267 -48.50 -7.28 9.32
C LYS A 267 -48.67 -8.55 8.48
N ALA A 268 -48.87 -9.66 9.19
CA ALA A 268 -49.25 -11.00 8.72
C ALA A 268 -48.10 -11.96 8.30
N GLY A 269 -47.53 -12.66 9.29
CA GLY A 269 -47.81 -14.08 9.53
C GLY A 269 -47.47 -15.15 8.47
N TRP A 270 -46.71 -16.16 8.96
CA TRP A 270 -46.75 -17.62 8.65
C TRP A 270 -45.63 -18.27 7.80
N VAL A 271 -44.74 -18.99 8.52
CA VAL A 271 -44.39 -20.45 8.45
C VAL A 271 -43.68 -21.07 7.21
N ASP A 272 -42.48 -21.60 7.49
CA ASP A 272 -41.73 -22.80 7.05
C ASP A 272 -41.43 -23.14 5.58
N HIS A 273 -40.13 -23.42 5.30
CA HIS A 273 -39.53 -24.77 5.21
C HIS A 273 -38.51 -25.00 4.06
N VAL A 274 -37.36 -25.56 4.46
CA VAL A 274 -36.53 -26.58 3.78
C VAL A 274 -35.21 -26.16 3.12
N TRP A 275 -34.21 -26.82 3.69
CA TRP A 275 -32.77 -26.93 3.53
C TRP A 275 -32.41 -28.04 2.50
N ASP A 276 -31.15 -28.04 2.04
CA ASP A 276 -30.38 -29.16 1.41
C ASP A 276 -30.57 -29.40 -0.13
N ILE A 277 -29.57 -29.61 -1.01
CA ILE A 277 -28.19 -30.15 -0.97
C ILE A 277 -27.33 -29.51 -2.11
N GLY A 278 -26.02 -29.31 -1.88
CA GLY A 278 -25.07 -28.86 -2.88
C GLY A 278 -24.47 -29.96 -3.79
N GLN A 279 -23.75 -29.53 -4.84
CA GLN A 279 -22.43 -30.05 -5.26
C GLN A 279 -22.02 -29.49 -6.64
N GLY A 280 -20.72 -29.17 -6.77
CA GLY A 280 -19.90 -29.63 -7.90
C GLY A 280 -19.82 -28.77 -9.17
N MET A 281 -18.75 -27.98 -9.26
CA MET A 281 -17.94 -27.66 -10.45
C MET A 281 -18.44 -28.15 -11.82
N ALA A 282 -18.85 -27.21 -12.68
CA ALA A 282 -18.43 -27.08 -14.09
C ALA A 282 -19.14 -25.87 -14.75
N LEU A 283 -18.52 -25.30 -15.77
CA LEU A 283 -19.04 -24.28 -16.71
C LEU A 283 -18.94 -22.80 -16.29
N ARG A 284 -17.71 -22.31 -16.31
CA ARG A 284 -17.42 -21.01 -16.93
C ARG A 284 -17.70 -21.12 -18.44
N LEU A 285 -18.92 -20.79 -18.87
CA LEU A 285 -19.35 -20.33 -20.22
C LEU A 285 -20.89 -20.44 -20.36
N ALA A 286 -21.68 -19.67 -19.59
CA ALA A 286 -23.15 -19.66 -19.74
C ALA A 286 -23.88 -18.38 -19.25
N ASN A 287 -23.22 -17.22 -19.17
CA ASN A 287 -23.85 -16.01 -18.58
C ASN A 287 -24.53 -15.04 -19.56
N ALA A 288 -24.74 -15.39 -20.83
CA ALA A 288 -25.47 -14.52 -21.78
C ALA A 288 -26.87 -15.06 -22.15
N THR A 289 -27.08 -16.38 -22.15
CA THR A 289 -28.33 -17.01 -22.56
C THR A 289 -29.36 -17.12 -21.43
N GLY A 290 -28.93 -17.27 -20.17
CA GLY A 290 -29.84 -17.34 -19.02
C GLY A 290 -30.59 -16.03 -18.74
N PHE A 291 -29.92 -14.88 -18.94
CA PHE A 291 -30.52 -13.56 -18.72
C PHE A 291 -31.61 -13.24 -19.76
N LEU A 292 -31.43 -13.69 -21.00
CA LEU A 292 -32.39 -13.49 -22.10
C LEU A 292 -33.63 -14.39 -21.97
N LEU A 293 -33.48 -15.63 -21.49
CA LEU A 293 -34.60 -16.54 -21.22
C LEU A 293 -35.48 -16.06 -20.06
N PHE A 294 -34.87 -15.50 -19.01
CA PHE A 294 -35.60 -14.91 -17.88
C PHE A 294 -36.38 -13.65 -18.30
N HIS A 295 -35.79 -12.80 -19.13
CA HIS A 295 -36.45 -11.60 -19.67
C HIS A 295 -37.61 -11.94 -20.62
N TRP A 296 -37.45 -13.00 -21.42
CA TRP A 296 -38.50 -13.47 -22.33
C TRP A 296 -39.70 -14.09 -21.58
N GLN A 297 -39.45 -14.82 -20.50
CA GLN A 297 -40.51 -15.35 -19.63
C GLN A 297 -41.29 -14.24 -18.91
N LEU A 298 -40.62 -13.18 -18.45
CA LEU A 298 -41.28 -12.01 -17.85
C LEU A 298 -42.15 -11.23 -18.87
N CYS A 299 -41.69 -11.11 -20.12
CA CYS A 299 -42.47 -10.51 -21.20
C CYS A 299 -43.71 -11.34 -21.59
N LEU A 300 -43.60 -12.67 -21.58
CA LEU A 300 -44.71 -13.59 -21.82
C LEU A 300 -45.78 -13.52 -20.72
N VAL A 301 -45.37 -13.39 -19.46
CA VAL A 301 -46.30 -13.18 -18.33
C VAL A 301 -46.99 -11.82 -18.44
N GLY A 302 -46.26 -10.75 -18.78
CA GLY A 302 -46.83 -9.42 -19.03
C GLY A 302 -47.85 -9.40 -20.18
N PHE A 303 -47.56 -10.12 -21.27
CA PHE A 303 -48.47 -10.26 -22.41
C PHE A 303 -49.74 -11.06 -22.06
N GLN A 304 -49.62 -12.14 -21.29
CA GLN A 304 -50.78 -12.92 -20.85
C GLN A 304 -51.68 -12.16 -19.86
N LEU A 305 -51.11 -11.27 -19.04
CA LEU A 305 -51.87 -10.40 -18.13
C LEU A 305 -52.58 -9.25 -18.86
N ALA A 306 -51.99 -8.73 -19.96
CA ALA A 306 -52.61 -7.73 -20.81
C ALA A 306 -53.80 -8.30 -21.63
N VAL A 307 -53.67 -9.53 -22.15
CA VAL A 307 -54.72 -10.20 -22.95
C VAL A 307 -55.93 -10.63 -22.08
N ARG A 308 -55.74 -10.82 -20.77
CA ARG A 308 -56.83 -11.16 -19.83
C ARG A 308 -57.58 -9.94 -19.26
N GLY A 309 -57.29 -8.72 -19.73
CA GLY A 309 -58.06 -7.52 -19.38
C GLY A 309 -57.80 -6.93 -17.98
N ILE A 310 -56.75 -7.37 -17.29
CA ILE A 310 -56.46 -6.97 -15.91
C ILE A 310 -55.77 -5.58 -15.85
N LEU A 311 -55.03 -5.19 -16.90
CA LEU A 311 -54.27 -3.93 -16.96
C LEU A 311 -54.99 -2.78 -17.69
N THR A 312 -56.12 -3.06 -18.33
CA THR A 312 -56.95 -2.10 -19.07
C THR A 312 -57.49 -0.92 -18.26
N PRO A 313 -57.89 -1.06 -16.97
CA PRO A 313 -58.39 0.07 -16.20
C PRO A 313 -57.30 1.00 -15.63
N ILE A 314 -56.00 0.66 -15.76
CA ILE A 314 -54.90 1.41 -15.12
C ILE A 314 -54.16 2.33 -16.11
N PHE A 315 -53.95 1.91 -17.36
CA PHE A 315 -53.08 2.63 -18.30
C PHE A 315 -53.75 3.09 -19.60
N GLY A 316 -54.97 2.65 -19.90
CA GLY A 316 -55.67 2.97 -21.14
C GLY A 316 -55.10 2.27 -22.39
N VAL A 317 -55.95 2.03 -23.39
CA VAL A 317 -55.62 1.31 -24.63
C VAL A 317 -54.44 1.94 -25.44
N PRO A 318 -54.29 3.29 -25.52
CA PRO A 318 -53.19 3.90 -26.29
C PRO A 318 -51.80 3.67 -25.69
N ALA A 319 -51.68 3.65 -24.35
CA ALA A 319 -50.40 3.46 -23.68
C ALA A 319 -49.90 2.01 -23.82
N LEU A 320 -50.81 1.04 -23.78
CA LEU A 320 -50.52 -0.38 -24.02
C LEU A 320 -50.02 -0.64 -25.46
N LEU A 321 -50.59 0.03 -26.47
CA LEU A 321 -50.09 -0.06 -27.85
C LEU A 321 -48.67 0.53 -27.99
N HIS A 322 -48.38 1.63 -27.28
CA HIS A 322 -47.06 2.27 -27.30
C HIS A 322 -45.97 1.39 -26.67
N ILE A 323 -46.29 0.73 -25.54
CA ILE A 323 -45.40 -0.20 -24.86
C ILE A 323 -45.11 -1.43 -25.73
N LEU A 324 -46.13 -1.99 -26.39
CA LEU A 324 -45.97 -3.09 -27.35
C LEU A 324 -45.09 -2.71 -28.55
N THR A 325 -45.23 -1.49 -29.06
CA THR A 325 -44.43 -1.00 -30.19
C THR A 325 -42.96 -0.81 -29.79
N LEU A 326 -42.69 -0.30 -28.59
CA LEU A 326 -41.34 -0.16 -28.04
C LEU A 326 -40.68 -1.52 -27.83
N MET A 327 -41.39 -2.51 -27.30
CA MET A 327 -40.85 -3.86 -27.07
C MET A 327 -40.54 -4.62 -28.37
N LEU A 328 -41.37 -4.49 -29.40
CA LEU A 328 -41.10 -5.03 -30.74
C LEU A 328 -39.87 -4.37 -31.38
N SER A 329 -39.70 -3.05 -31.21
CA SER A 329 -38.55 -2.31 -31.74
C SER A 329 -37.23 -2.72 -31.08
N PHE A 330 -37.25 -3.00 -29.77
CA PHE A 330 -36.06 -3.40 -29.01
C PHE A 330 -35.63 -4.83 -29.35
N SER A 331 -36.60 -5.73 -29.52
CA SER A 331 -36.36 -7.13 -29.93
C SER A 331 -35.74 -7.21 -31.33
N LEU A 332 -36.21 -6.38 -32.28
CA LEU A 332 -35.70 -6.36 -33.65
C LEU A 332 -34.26 -5.80 -33.73
N ARG A 333 -33.94 -4.76 -32.95
CA ARG A 333 -32.58 -4.19 -32.89
C ARG A 333 -31.56 -5.16 -32.28
N THR A 334 -31.98 -5.94 -31.30
CA THR A 334 -31.11 -6.92 -30.62
C THR A 334 -30.80 -8.12 -31.55
N LEU A 335 -31.76 -8.55 -32.37
CA LEU A 335 -31.58 -9.59 -33.39
C LEU A 335 -30.59 -9.16 -34.50
N VAL A 336 -30.65 -7.89 -34.93
CA VAL A 336 -29.72 -7.32 -35.93
C VAL A 336 -28.29 -7.23 -35.38
N LEU A 337 -28.13 -6.91 -34.09
CA LEU A 337 -26.83 -6.84 -33.43
C LEU A 337 -26.17 -8.23 -33.30
N LEU A 338 -26.95 -9.25 -32.94
CA LEU A 338 -26.48 -10.64 -32.83
C LEU A 338 -26.10 -11.24 -34.20
N ALA A 339 -26.86 -10.92 -35.27
CA ALA A 339 -26.51 -11.33 -36.63
C ALA A 339 -25.20 -10.69 -37.13
N SER A 340 -24.91 -9.47 -36.70
CA SER A 340 -23.69 -8.73 -37.05
C SER A 340 -22.45 -9.29 -36.35
N VAL A 341 -22.57 -9.70 -35.08
CA VAL A 341 -21.47 -10.32 -34.31
C VAL A 341 -21.16 -11.73 -34.82
N ALA A 342 -22.17 -12.49 -35.24
CA ALA A 342 -22.00 -13.82 -35.85
C ALA A 342 -21.27 -13.76 -37.21
N LEU A 343 -21.50 -12.71 -38.02
CA LEU A 343 -20.81 -12.51 -39.30
C LEU A 343 -19.32 -12.17 -39.15
N VAL A 344 -18.96 -11.43 -38.10
CA VAL A 344 -17.56 -11.05 -37.82
C VAL A 344 -16.76 -12.25 -37.29
N ALA A 345 -17.39 -13.12 -36.48
CA ALA A 345 -16.76 -14.32 -35.93
C ALA A 345 -16.44 -15.40 -36.99
N GLN A 346 -17.20 -15.49 -38.09
CA GLN A 346 -16.95 -16.45 -39.17
C GLN A 346 -15.79 -16.07 -40.11
N SER A 347 -15.23 -14.86 -40.00
CA SER A 347 -14.15 -14.38 -40.89
C SER A 347 -12.71 -14.61 -40.38
N ARG A 348 -12.53 -15.08 -39.14
CA ARG A 348 -11.19 -15.25 -38.52
C ARG A 348 -10.72 -16.70 -38.27
N PHE A 349 -11.45 -17.71 -38.71
CA PHE A 349 -11.02 -19.11 -38.61
C PHE A 349 -11.25 -19.88 -39.92
N ALA A 350 -10.35 -19.69 -40.88
CA ALA A 350 -10.20 -20.59 -42.01
C ALA A 350 -8.79 -20.47 -42.64
N LYS A 351 -7.84 -21.29 -42.20
CA LYS A 351 -6.80 -21.89 -43.06
C LYS A 351 -6.03 -23.00 -42.31
N PRO A 352 -5.90 -24.21 -42.88
CA PRO A 352 -5.10 -25.30 -42.31
C PRO A 352 -3.61 -25.21 -42.70
N PRO A 353 -2.69 -25.86 -41.96
CA PRO A 353 -1.26 -25.84 -42.25
C PRO A 353 -0.87 -26.90 -43.30
N ASN A 354 0.11 -26.57 -44.15
CA ASN A 354 0.81 -27.51 -45.04
C ASN A 354 2.24 -27.73 -44.50
N PRO A 355 2.79 -28.96 -44.52
CA PRO A 355 4.07 -29.28 -43.90
C PRO A 355 5.19 -29.26 -44.93
N GLU A 356 6.21 -28.41 -44.75
CA GLU A 356 7.54 -28.59 -45.36
C GLU A 356 8.53 -27.58 -44.78
N LEU A 357 9.79 -28.01 -44.66
CA LEU A 357 11.00 -27.28 -44.24
C LEU A 357 11.42 -27.43 -42.77
N GLU A 358 11.70 -28.67 -42.37
CA GLU A 358 12.92 -28.95 -41.62
C GLU A 358 14.16 -28.84 -42.52
N ALA A 359 15.28 -28.45 -41.88
CA ALA A 359 16.67 -28.62 -42.29
C ALA A 359 17.26 -27.68 -43.37
N ARG A 360 18.07 -26.72 -42.93
CA ARG A 360 19.53 -26.59 -43.25
C ARG A 360 20.05 -25.18 -42.91
N SER A 361 20.90 -25.07 -41.89
CA SER A 361 22.36 -24.93 -42.08
C SER A 361 23.04 -24.35 -40.85
N THR A 362 23.76 -25.22 -40.15
CA THR A 362 24.91 -24.89 -39.30
C THR A 362 26.15 -24.76 -40.19
N LYS A 363 26.98 -23.72 -40.01
CA LYS A 363 28.46 -23.83 -39.83
C LYS A 363 29.24 -22.49 -39.86
N ARG A 364 30.17 -22.43 -38.90
CA ARG A 364 31.49 -21.74 -38.86
C ARG A 364 31.44 -20.22 -38.67
N ILE A 365 32.22 -19.64 -37.76
CA ILE A 365 33.69 -19.66 -37.74
C ILE A 365 34.26 -19.78 -36.31
N SER A 366 35.30 -20.59 -36.16
CA SER A 366 36.23 -20.67 -35.03
C SER A 366 37.58 -20.02 -35.40
N ILE A 367 38.50 -19.93 -34.42
CA ILE A 367 39.90 -19.42 -34.42
C ILE A 367 39.96 -18.01 -33.76
N PHE A 368 40.56 -17.76 -32.59
CA PHE A 368 41.94 -18.05 -32.12
C PHE A 368 42.00 -18.33 -30.59
N LYS A 369 42.96 -19.17 -30.17
CA LYS A 369 43.53 -19.26 -28.81
C LYS A 369 44.92 -18.61 -28.82
N SER A 370 45.27 -17.87 -27.77
CA SER A 370 46.64 -17.82 -27.21
C SER A 370 46.64 -17.23 -25.79
N ASP A 371 47.35 -17.91 -24.89
CA ASP A 371 47.51 -17.64 -23.47
C ASP A 371 48.31 -16.36 -23.14
N THR A 372 48.03 -15.73 -21.98
CA THR A 372 48.93 -15.51 -20.81
C THR A 372 48.72 -14.18 -20.04
N SER A 373 48.74 -14.33 -18.70
CA SER A 373 49.14 -13.37 -17.63
C SER A 373 48.15 -12.35 -17.04
N SER A 374 47.65 -12.71 -15.85
CA SER A 374 47.51 -11.94 -14.59
C SER A 374 47.30 -10.42 -14.61
N SER A 375 46.14 -9.97 -14.11
CA SER A 375 46.03 -9.06 -12.94
C SER A 375 44.56 -8.77 -12.60
N PHE A 376 44.30 -8.58 -11.31
CA PHE A 376 42.99 -8.48 -10.63
C PHE A 376 41.97 -7.50 -11.26
N SER A 377 40.70 -7.91 -11.31
CA SER A 377 39.53 -7.02 -11.48
C SER A 377 38.41 -7.37 -10.48
N PRO A 378 37.60 -6.41 -10.01
CA PRO A 378 36.43 -6.65 -9.16
C PRO A 378 35.21 -7.02 -10.01
N SER A 379 34.55 -8.14 -9.69
CA SER A 379 33.29 -8.56 -10.31
C SER A 379 32.19 -8.63 -9.26
N SER A 380 31.23 -7.71 -9.34
CA SER A 380 29.88 -7.85 -8.76
C SER A 380 28.90 -7.28 -9.78
N LEU A 381 28.73 -8.00 -10.88
CA LEU A 381 27.79 -7.73 -11.96
C LEU A 381 27.44 -9.09 -12.62
N ASP A 382 27.14 -10.09 -11.78
CA ASP A 382 26.64 -11.40 -12.18
C ASP A 382 25.59 -11.85 -11.15
N MET A 383 24.47 -11.14 -11.06
CA MET A 383 23.28 -11.64 -10.40
C MET A 383 22.08 -11.18 -11.22
N VAL A 384 21.59 -12.07 -12.09
CA VAL A 384 20.19 -12.25 -12.57
C VAL A 384 20.12 -13.29 -13.72
N ASP A 385 21.23 -13.78 -14.27
CA ASP A 385 21.16 -14.80 -15.36
C ASP A 385 20.93 -16.27 -14.90
N ASN A 386 20.93 -16.57 -13.60
CA ASN A 386 20.85 -17.96 -13.11
C ASN A 386 19.46 -18.45 -12.65
N LEU A 387 18.40 -17.63 -12.69
CA LEU A 387 17.04 -18.14 -12.40
C LEU A 387 16.38 -18.82 -13.61
N ALA A 388 16.99 -18.73 -14.80
CA ALA A 388 16.46 -19.32 -16.04
C ALA A 388 16.72 -20.84 -16.18
N GLU A 389 17.48 -21.46 -15.28
CA GLU A 389 17.74 -22.92 -15.24
C GLU A 389 17.36 -23.57 -13.89
N ALA A 390 16.34 -23.04 -13.18
CA ALA A 390 15.91 -23.63 -11.92
C ALA A 390 15.22 -25.01 -12.15
N SER A 391 15.92 -26.09 -11.84
CA SER A 391 15.30 -27.40 -11.62
C SER A 391 14.18 -27.27 -10.58
N THR A 392 13.03 -27.89 -10.83
CA THR A 392 11.88 -27.87 -9.90
C THR A 392 12.34 -28.19 -8.48
N PRO A 393 12.09 -27.32 -7.48
CA PRO A 393 12.63 -27.53 -6.15
C PRO A 393 12.07 -28.83 -5.56
N LYS A 394 12.96 -29.58 -4.89
CA LYS A 394 12.59 -30.87 -4.31
C LYS A 394 11.65 -30.65 -3.11
N LEU A 395 10.42 -31.14 -3.23
CA LEU A 395 9.46 -31.14 -2.13
C LEU A 395 9.83 -32.22 -1.09
N HIS A 396 9.91 -31.82 0.17
CA HIS A 396 10.06 -32.68 1.33
C HIS A 396 8.73 -32.77 2.07
N VAL A 397 8.37 -33.95 2.56
CA VAL A 397 7.14 -34.18 3.34
C VAL A 397 7.47 -34.96 4.60
N PHE A 398 6.91 -34.52 5.72
CA PHE A 398 6.94 -35.19 7.01
C PHE A 398 5.50 -35.30 7.54
N ASN A 399 5.08 -36.51 7.89
CA ASN A 399 3.77 -36.74 8.51
C ASN A 399 3.97 -36.97 10.00
N SER A 400 3.14 -36.35 10.83
CA SER A 400 3.17 -36.56 12.26
C SER A 400 2.83 -38.02 12.60
N THR A 401 3.57 -38.58 13.55
CA THR A 401 3.33 -39.90 14.15
C THR A 401 2.42 -39.83 15.37
N ILE A 402 2.13 -38.61 15.85
CA ILE A 402 1.28 -38.34 17.01
C ILE A 402 -0.15 -38.01 16.56
N ASN A 403 -0.31 -37.12 15.58
CA ASN A 403 -1.60 -36.70 15.06
C ASN A 403 -1.66 -36.84 13.53
N PRO A 404 -2.47 -37.77 12.97
CA PRO A 404 -2.51 -38.04 11.53
C PRO A 404 -3.04 -36.87 10.68
N ASP A 405 -3.72 -35.88 11.29
CA ASP A 405 -4.20 -34.69 10.59
C ASP A 405 -3.11 -33.61 10.42
N LEU A 406 -1.92 -33.84 10.99
CA LEU A 406 -0.79 -32.91 10.93
C LEU A 406 0.34 -33.41 10.02
N SER A 407 0.81 -32.52 9.16
CA SER A 407 1.95 -32.78 8.28
C SER A 407 2.74 -31.50 7.99
N LEU A 408 3.96 -31.65 7.51
CA LEU A 408 4.84 -30.56 7.09
C LEU A 408 5.33 -30.86 5.68
N SER A 409 5.11 -29.94 4.75
CA SER A 409 5.61 -30.02 3.38
C SER A 409 6.40 -28.76 3.05
N PHE A 410 7.59 -28.90 2.47
CA PHE A 410 8.47 -27.74 2.27
C PHE A 410 9.54 -27.97 1.21
N VAL A 411 10.06 -26.87 0.68
CA VAL A 411 11.29 -26.81 -0.11
C VAL A 411 12.41 -26.18 0.73
N LYS A 412 13.65 -26.38 0.32
CA LYS A 412 14.82 -25.80 0.99
C LYS A 412 15.54 -24.83 0.06
N ASP A 413 16.14 -23.81 0.66
CA ASP A 413 17.16 -22.98 0.03
C ASP A 413 16.73 -22.42 -1.33
N SER A 414 15.55 -21.77 -1.36
CA SER A 414 14.93 -21.23 -2.58
C SER A 414 15.80 -20.19 -3.31
N GLY A 415 16.77 -19.58 -2.61
CA GLY A 415 17.62 -18.52 -3.14
C GLY A 415 16.91 -17.18 -3.37
N VAL A 416 15.66 -17.05 -2.89
CA VAL A 416 14.80 -15.88 -3.17
C VAL A 416 15.06 -14.70 -2.24
N CYS A 417 15.32 -14.95 -0.95
CA CYS A 417 15.47 -13.89 0.05
C CYS A 417 16.79 -13.99 0.83
N GLU A 418 17.02 -15.09 1.55
CA GLU A 418 18.29 -15.33 2.22
C GLU A 418 19.29 -16.00 1.26
N THR A 419 20.42 -15.33 1.01
CA THR A 419 21.47 -15.77 0.08
C THR A 419 22.84 -15.88 0.74
N THR A 420 22.92 -15.71 2.07
CA THR A 420 24.18 -15.83 2.82
C THR A 420 24.68 -17.28 2.78
N PRO A 421 25.93 -17.54 2.34
CA PRO A 421 26.47 -18.89 2.30
C PRO A 421 26.41 -19.60 3.65
N GLY A 422 25.85 -20.79 3.69
CA GLY A 422 25.75 -21.61 4.90
C GLY A 422 24.55 -21.32 5.81
N VAL A 423 23.68 -20.37 5.44
CA VAL A 423 22.44 -20.08 6.17
C VAL A 423 21.28 -20.80 5.49
N GLY A 424 20.67 -21.78 6.17
CA GLY A 424 19.55 -22.54 5.63
C GLY A 424 18.23 -21.77 5.66
N GLN A 425 17.36 -22.04 4.69
CA GLN A 425 15.97 -21.59 4.71
C GLN A 425 15.00 -22.70 4.28
N MET A 426 13.76 -22.61 4.76
CA MET A 426 12.69 -23.56 4.41
C MET A 426 11.37 -22.80 4.22
N SER A 427 10.64 -23.08 3.15
CA SER A 427 9.32 -22.51 2.90
C SER A 427 8.35 -23.59 2.44
N GLY A 428 7.08 -23.48 2.85
CA GLY A 428 6.08 -24.48 2.51
C GLY A 428 4.84 -24.41 3.38
N TYR A 429 4.18 -25.55 3.58
CA TYR A 429 2.91 -25.68 4.26
C TYR A 429 2.99 -26.56 5.50
N ILE A 430 2.42 -26.06 6.59
CA ILE A 430 2.13 -26.79 7.81
C ILE A 430 0.65 -27.15 7.76
N GLN A 431 0.34 -28.44 7.65
CA GLN A 431 -1.02 -28.91 7.79
C GLN A 431 -1.36 -28.96 9.29
N VAL A 432 -2.30 -28.12 9.70
CA VAL A 432 -2.66 -27.87 11.11
C VAL A 432 -3.97 -28.53 11.52
N GLY A 433 -4.64 -29.17 10.56
CA GLY A 433 -5.91 -29.85 10.72
C GLY A 433 -6.31 -30.52 9.39
N LYS A 434 -7.47 -31.17 9.38
CA LYS A 434 -7.98 -31.82 8.17
C LYS A 434 -8.23 -30.77 7.08
N ASN A 435 -7.54 -30.90 5.96
CA ASN A 435 -7.57 -29.94 4.84
C ASN A 435 -7.20 -28.50 5.22
N MET A 436 -6.46 -28.25 6.30
CA MET A 436 -6.09 -26.90 6.76
C MET A 436 -4.58 -26.71 6.65
N SER A 437 -4.12 -25.91 5.70
CA SER A 437 -2.69 -25.71 5.41
C SER A 437 -2.27 -24.25 5.64
N MET A 438 -1.44 -24.02 6.66
CA MET A 438 -0.82 -22.72 6.93
C MET A 438 0.52 -22.62 6.21
N TRP A 439 0.73 -21.52 5.49
CA TRP A 439 2.02 -21.20 4.87
C TRP A 439 3.03 -20.75 5.93
N PHE A 440 4.28 -21.17 5.76
CA PHE A 440 5.40 -20.70 6.58
C PHE A 440 6.64 -20.42 5.75
N TRP A 441 7.47 -19.52 6.26
CA TRP A 441 8.84 -19.32 5.79
C TRP A 441 9.79 -19.20 6.97
N PHE A 442 10.78 -20.08 7.02
CA PHE A 442 11.79 -20.19 8.06
C PHE A 442 13.18 -19.85 7.55
N PHE A 443 13.97 -19.17 8.39
CA PHE A 443 15.36 -18.83 8.15
C PHE A 443 16.20 -19.17 9.37
N GLU A 444 17.30 -19.89 9.17
CA GLU A 444 18.29 -20.10 10.22
C GLU A 444 18.97 -18.78 10.61
N ALA A 445 19.49 -18.71 11.84
CA ALA A 445 20.28 -17.57 12.26
C ALA A 445 21.59 -17.49 11.45
N ARG A 446 21.99 -16.29 11.01
CA ARG A 446 23.26 -16.08 10.31
C ARG A 446 24.47 -16.35 11.20
N ASN A 447 24.31 -16.17 12.51
CA ASN A 447 25.35 -16.42 13.50
C ASN A 447 24.93 -17.55 14.43
N ASN A 448 25.70 -18.64 14.45
CA ASN A 448 25.51 -19.79 15.34
C ASN A 448 24.07 -20.35 15.35
N PRO A 449 23.49 -20.73 14.19
CA PRO A 449 22.08 -21.14 14.09
C PRO A 449 21.70 -22.30 14.99
N ASP A 450 22.64 -23.21 15.25
CA ASP A 450 22.38 -24.32 16.15
C ASP A 450 22.16 -23.85 17.57
N ASP A 451 22.81 -22.77 18.03
CA ASP A 451 22.73 -22.24 19.39
C ASP A 451 21.82 -21.04 19.59
N ALA A 452 21.52 -20.31 18.51
CA ALA A 452 20.66 -19.14 18.52
C ALA A 452 19.23 -19.46 19.01
N PRO A 453 18.54 -18.49 19.63
CA PRO A 453 17.13 -18.59 19.97
C PRO A 453 16.24 -18.85 18.74
N PHE A 454 14.99 -19.21 19.00
CA PHE A 454 13.98 -19.43 17.98
C PHE A 454 12.87 -18.40 18.15
N THR A 455 12.52 -17.69 17.09
CA THR A 455 11.54 -16.60 17.14
C THR A 455 10.46 -16.84 16.10
N LEU A 456 9.20 -16.82 16.55
CA LEU A 456 8.02 -16.70 15.69
C LEU A 456 7.71 -15.22 15.49
N TRP A 457 7.39 -14.84 14.24
CA TRP A 457 6.79 -13.55 13.92
C TRP A 457 5.40 -13.75 13.31
N LEU A 458 4.40 -13.04 13.86
CA LEU A 458 3.03 -12.98 13.34
C LEU A 458 2.60 -11.53 13.09
N ASN A 459 2.28 -11.17 11.85
CA ASN A 459 1.54 -9.94 11.58
C ASN A 459 0.05 -10.07 12.00
N GLY A 460 -0.68 -8.96 11.96
CA GLY A 460 -2.06 -8.84 12.44
C GLY A 460 -3.15 -8.93 11.37
N GLY A 461 -3.94 -7.85 11.25
CA GLY A 461 -5.10 -7.76 10.35
C GLY A 461 -6.41 -7.56 11.13
N PRO A 462 -7.14 -8.64 11.51
CA PRO A 462 -6.80 -10.06 11.37
C PRO A 462 -6.85 -10.55 9.91
N GLY A 463 -5.97 -11.48 9.56
CA GLY A 463 -5.92 -12.07 8.20
C GLY A 463 -4.89 -11.47 7.26
N CYS A 464 -3.93 -10.72 7.79
CA CYS A 464 -2.79 -10.20 7.04
C CYS A 464 -1.59 -11.14 7.15
N SER A 465 -0.87 -11.29 6.05
CA SER A 465 0.24 -12.22 5.89
C SER A 465 1.45 -11.81 6.72
N SER A 466 2.13 -12.81 7.30
CA SER A 466 3.41 -12.58 7.98
C SER A 466 4.58 -12.33 7.01
N MET A 467 4.31 -12.33 5.71
CA MET A 467 5.26 -11.89 4.70
C MET A 467 5.44 -10.36 4.70
N ILE A 468 4.51 -9.59 5.29
CA ILE A 468 4.70 -8.16 5.65
C ILE A 468 5.98 -8.03 6.47
N GLY A 469 6.03 -8.68 7.64
CA GLY A 469 7.19 -8.59 8.51
C GLY A 469 8.47 -9.21 7.94
N LEU A 470 8.35 -10.19 7.05
CA LEU A 470 9.49 -10.74 6.34
C LEU A 470 10.13 -9.71 5.40
N PHE A 471 9.34 -9.05 4.54
CA PHE A 471 9.88 -8.24 3.45
C PHE A 471 9.97 -6.74 3.75
N GLN A 472 9.16 -6.21 4.65
CA GLN A 472 9.14 -4.78 4.99
C GLN A 472 9.86 -4.48 6.30
N GLU A 473 9.79 -5.39 7.28
CA GLU A 473 10.19 -5.10 8.65
C GLU A 473 11.54 -5.71 9.05
N ASN A 474 11.55 -7.00 9.38
CA ASN A 474 12.61 -7.63 10.17
C ASN A 474 13.19 -8.91 9.53
N GLY A 475 12.69 -9.33 8.38
CA GLY A 475 13.21 -10.49 7.66
C GLY A 475 14.53 -10.25 6.93
N PRO A 476 15.06 -11.32 6.30
CA PRO A 476 16.46 -11.38 5.85
C PRO A 476 16.77 -10.53 4.63
N CYS A 477 15.76 -10.11 3.87
CA CYS A 477 15.91 -9.30 2.69
C CYS A 477 14.78 -8.29 2.54
N GLN A 478 15.00 -7.29 1.68
CA GLN A 478 13.99 -6.34 1.22
C GLN A 478 13.82 -6.52 -0.29
N VAL A 479 12.57 -6.43 -0.75
CA VAL A 479 12.28 -6.39 -2.20
C VAL A 479 12.56 -4.99 -2.71
N MET A 480 13.28 -4.90 -3.83
CA MET A 480 13.61 -3.63 -4.45
C MET A 480 12.41 -3.05 -5.23
N PRO A 481 12.37 -1.74 -5.49
CA PRO A 481 11.27 -1.10 -6.22
C PRO A 481 11.04 -1.61 -7.65
N ASP A 482 11.97 -2.41 -8.20
CA ASP A 482 11.77 -3.10 -9.47
C ASP A 482 10.77 -4.28 -9.38
N GLY A 483 10.36 -4.64 -8.15
CA GLY A 483 9.49 -5.79 -7.84
C GLY A 483 10.09 -7.13 -8.25
N GLN A 484 11.40 -7.16 -8.51
CA GLN A 484 12.09 -8.25 -9.19
C GLN A 484 13.31 -8.76 -8.43
N THR A 485 14.04 -7.87 -7.77
CA THR A 485 15.28 -8.22 -7.06
C THR A 485 15.12 -8.03 -5.56
N THR A 486 15.94 -8.75 -4.80
CA THR A 486 16.01 -8.64 -3.34
C THR A 486 17.41 -8.21 -2.92
N VAL A 487 17.50 -7.48 -1.81
CA VAL A 487 18.77 -7.11 -1.15
C VAL A 487 18.74 -7.57 0.29
N LEU A 488 19.87 -8.07 0.80
CA LEU A 488 19.95 -8.52 2.20
C LEU A 488 19.72 -7.35 3.15
N ASN A 489 18.86 -7.57 4.15
CA ASN A 489 18.60 -6.63 5.23
C ASN A 489 19.74 -6.72 6.26
N PRO A 490 20.54 -5.65 6.47
CA PRO A 490 21.62 -5.67 7.44
C PRO A 490 21.12 -5.69 8.89
N PHE A 491 19.87 -5.31 9.14
CA PHE A 491 19.24 -5.30 10.46
C PHE A 491 18.23 -6.45 10.63
N SER A 492 18.31 -7.49 9.81
CA SER A 492 17.44 -8.64 9.95
C SER A 492 17.58 -9.29 11.32
N TRP A 493 16.46 -9.69 11.89
CA TRP A 493 16.42 -10.42 13.15
C TRP A 493 17.05 -11.81 13.01
N ASN A 494 17.11 -12.37 11.79
CA ASN A 494 17.83 -13.60 11.56
C ASN A 494 19.35 -13.47 11.72
N ASN A 495 19.90 -12.26 11.94
CA ASN A 495 21.30 -12.12 12.33
C ASN A 495 21.62 -12.85 13.66
N ILE A 496 20.64 -12.97 14.57
CA ILE A 496 20.88 -13.49 15.94
C ILE A 496 19.84 -14.51 16.41
N SER A 497 18.77 -14.75 15.65
CA SER A 497 17.72 -15.73 15.97
C SER A 497 17.38 -16.56 14.75
N ASN A 498 16.98 -17.82 14.96
CA ASN A 498 16.27 -18.57 13.94
C ASN A 498 14.85 -17.98 13.84
N MET A 499 14.43 -17.55 12.65
CA MET A 499 13.17 -16.83 12.43
C MET A 499 12.17 -17.70 11.68
N ILE A 500 10.92 -17.78 12.16
CA ILE A 500 9.79 -18.36 11.40
C ILE A 500 8.67 -17.33 11.26
N TYR A 501 8.18 -17.17 10.04
CA TYR A 501 7.02 -16.35 9.69
C TYR A 501 5.89 -17.31 9.28
N ILE A 502 4.70 -17.14 9.85
CA ILE A 502 3.55 -18.01 9.56
C ILE A 502 2.35 -17.17 9.12
N ASP A 503 1.77 -17.47 7.98
CA ASP A 503 0.49 -16.89 7.55
C ASP A 503 -0.65 -17.58 8.29
N GLN A 504 -1.24 -16.89 9.26
CA GLN A 504 -2.34 -17.40 10.07
C GLN A 504 -3.41 -16.30 10.22
N PRO A 505 -4.70 -16.65 10.28
CA PRO A 505 -5.29 -18.01 10.20
C PRO A 505 -5.42 -18.53 8.75
N ILE A 506 -6.16 -19.63 8.54
CA ILE A 506 -6.44 -20.17 7.20
C ILE A 506 -7.06 -19.10 6.30
N GLY A 507 -6.63 -19.04 5.03
CA GLY A 507 -7.05 -18.00 4.07
C GLY A 507 -6.15 -16.76 4.02
N THR A 508 -5.23 -16.61 4.96
CA THR A 508 -4.24 -15.52 5.02
C THR A 508 -3.07 -15.78 4.09
N GLY A 509 -2.61 -14.79 3.33
CA GLY A 509 -1.37 -14.93 2.54
C GLY A 509 -1.43 -16.07 1.52
N PHE A 510 -0.55 -17.06 1.69
CA PHE A 510 -0.59 -18.31 0.92
C PHE A 510 -1.34 -19.46 1.60
N SER A 511 -1.81 -19.29 2.85
CA SER A 511 -2.55 -20.30 3.60
C SER A 511 -3.92 -20.59 3.00
N PHE A 512 -4.31 -21.85 2.96
CA PHE A 512 -5.57 -22.29 2.34
C PHE A 512 -6.12 -23.54 3.03
N GLY A 513 -7.42 -23.78 2.84
CA GLY A 513 -8.07 -24.95 3.40
C GLY A 513 -9.53 -24.74 3.76
N ASP A 514 -10.06 -25.71 4.50
CA ASP A 514 -11.34 -25.58 5.18
C ASP A 514 -11.18 -24.52 6.29
N ASP A 515 -12.01 -23.47 6.26
CA ASP A 515 -11.88 -22.34 7.17
C ASP A 515 -12.97 -22.35 8.24
N GLU A 516 -12.60 -22.82 9.43
CA GLU A 516 -13.44 -22.84 10.62
C GLU A 516 -13.00 -21.76 11.65
N VAL A 517 -12.00 -20.93 11.31
CA VAL A 517 -11.39 -19.98 12.24
C VAL A 517 -12.09 -18.63 12.14
N ASN A 518 -12.72 -18.22 13.23
CA ASN A 518 -13.55 -17.02 13.29
C ASN A 518 -13.27 -16.11 14.49
N SER A 519 -12.28 -16.45 15.32
CA SER A 519 -11.86 -15.63 16.46
C SER A 519 -10.42 -15.97 16.84
N THR A 520 -9.82 -15.11 17.64
CA THR A 520 -8.51 -15.34 18.26
C THR A 520 -8.49 -16.66 19.02
N PHE A 521 -9.57 -16.98 19.75
CA PHE A 521 -9.70 -18.20 20.53
C PHE A 521 -9.76 -19.46 19.66
N THR A 522 -10.42 -19.41 18.50
CA THR A 522 -10.49 -20.54 17.56
C THR A 522 -9.24 -20.64 16.69
N ALA A 523 -8.42 -19.59 16.58
CA ALA A 523 -7.13 -19.61 15.88
C ALA A 523 -6.01 -20.29 16.70
N ALA A 524 -5.99 -20.09 18.02
CA ALA A 524 -4.92 -20.56 18.91
C ALA A 524 -4.62 -22.08 18.80
N PRO A 525 -5.61 -22.99 18.74
CA PRO A 525 -5.37 -24.42 18.58
C PRO A 525 -4.59 -24.79 17.31
N PHE A 526 -4.84 -24.09 16.20
CA PHE A 526 -4.21 -24.40 14.92
C PHE A 526 -2.75 -23.94 14.87
N VAL A 527 -2.43 -22.80 15.49
CA VAL A 527 -1.04 -22.37 15.64
C VAL A 527 -0.30 -23.29 16.63
N TRP A 528 -0.96 -23.75 17.70
CA TRP A 528 -0.38 -24.78 18.58
C TRP A 528 -0.09 -26.08 17.83
N ASN A 529 -1.04 -26.56 17.01
CA ASN A 529 -0.87 -27.73 16.15
C ASN A 529 0.31 -27.57 15.18
N ALA A 530 0.52 -26.36 14.63
CA ALA A 530 1.67 -26.09 13.79
C ALA A 530 2.98 -26.40 14.52
N PHE A 531 3.11 -25.96 15.78
CA PHE A 531 4.28 -26.25 16.60
C PHE A 531 4.41 -27.72 17.00
N GLN A 532 3.30 -28.45 17.14
CA GLN A 532 3.36 -29.89 17.39
C GLN A 532 4.10 -30.63 16.27
N VAL A 533 3.71 -30.41 15.02
CA VAL A 533 4.33 -31.09 13.87
C VAL A 533 5.70 -30.52 13.53
N LEU A 534 5.91 -29.21 13.67
CA LEU A 534 7.24 -28.62 13.52
C LEU A 534 8.20 -29.29 14.49
N PHE A 535 7.94 -29.24 15.79
CA PHE A 535 8.84 -29.80 16.78
C PHE A 535 8.96 -31.33 16.68
N GLU A 536 7.95 -32.06 16.24
CA GLU A 536 8.11 -33.48 15.93
C GLU A 536 9.08 -33.75 14.76
N SER A 537 9.10 -32.87 13.76
CA SER A 537 9.90 -33.05 12.54
C SER A 537 11.42 -33.10 12.80
N PRO A 538 12.19 -33.90 12.03
CA PRO A 538 13.64 -33.93 12.11
C PRO A 538 14.33 -32.57 11.92
N GLN A 539 13.70 -31.67 11.17
CA GLN A 539 14.22 -30.36 10.80
C GLN A 539 14.17 -29.37 11.96
N PHE A 540 13.09 -29.39 12.75
CA PHE A 540 12.88 -28.41 13.81
C PHE A 540 13.02 -28.99 15.23
N LYS A 541 13.14 -30.30 15.41
CA LYS A 541 13.33 -30.91 16.75
C LYS A 541 14.52 -30.33 17.53
N LYS A 542 15.53 -29.79 16.83
CA LYS A 542 16.71 -29.15 17.45
C LYS A 542 16.35 -27.84 18.19
N PHE A 543 15.26 -27.18 17.81
CA PHE A 543 14.83 -25.90 18.39
C PHE A 543 13.94 -26.06 19.64
N LYS A 544 13.42 -27.25 19.94
CA LYS A 544 12.56 -27.52 21.13
C LYS A 544 13.11 -27.01 22.46
N LYS A 545 14.43 -27.05 22.62
CA LYS A 545 15.13 -26.70 23.87
C LYS A 545 15.67 -25.27 23.86
N ARG A 546 15.46 -24.53 22.77
CA ARG A 546 15.93 -23.15 22.63
C ARG A 546 14.96 -22.20 23.31
N GLU A 547 15.45 -21.01 23.62
CA GLU A 547 14.58 -19.91 24.02
C GLU A 547 13.63 -19.61 22.86
N PHE A 548 12.32 -19.63 23.15
CA PHE A 548 11.28 -19.40 22.16
C PHE A 548 10.64 -18.03 22.37
N ILE A 549 10.90 -17.12 21.44
CA ILE A 549 10.33 -15.78 21.41
C ILE A 549 9.07 -15.81 20.55
N PHE A 550 7.95 -15.37 21.11
CA PHE A 550 6.72 -15.11 20.39
C PHE A 550 6.65 -13.61 20.10
N ALA A 551 6.90 -13.21 18.86
CA ALA A 551 6.80 -11.81 18.43
C ALA A 551 5.60 -11.63 17.49
N THR A 552 4.90 -10.51 17.63
CA THR A 552 3.72 -10.20 16.83
C THR A 552 3.46 -8.70 16.77
N GLU A 553 2.59 -8.25 15.87
CA GLU A 553 2.22 -6.83 15.75
C GLU A 553 0.72 -6.60 15.53
N SER A 554 0.23 -5.39 15.79
CA SER A 554 -1.13 -4.94 15.42
C SER A 554 -2.20 -5.76 16.13
N TYR A 555 -3.14 -6.35 15.38
CA TYR A 555 -4.07 -7.37 15.88
C TYR A 555 -3.37 -8.57 16.56
N GLY A 556 -2.06 -8.72 16.35
CA GLY A 556 -1.16 -9.53 17.16
C GLY A 556 -1.25 -9.30 18.66
N GLY A 557 -1.71 -8.13 19.10
CA GLY A 557 -2.06 -7.88 20.49
C GLY A 557 -3.19 -8.77 21.03
N HIS A 558 -4.08 -9.27 20.16
CA HIS A 558 -5.04 -10.32 20.50
C HIS A 558 -4.38 -11.71 20.47
N TYR A 559 -3.64 -12.01 19.39
CA TYR A 559 -3.00 -13.32 19.19
C TYR A 559 -2.00 -13.67 20.28
N GLY A 560 -1.07 -12.76 20.59
CA GLY A 560 0.02 -13.01 21.53
C GLY A 560 -0.44 -13.49 22.91
N PRO A 561 -1.26 -12.70 23.65
CA PRO A 561 -1.74 -13.09 24.97
C PRO A 561 -2.55 -14.39 24.97
N GLU A 562 -3.46 -14.55 24.01
CA GLU A 562 -4.33 -15.74 23.97
C GLU A 562 -3.55 -16.99 23.56
N PHE A 563 -2.68 -16.92 22.53
CA PHE A 563 -1.97 -18.10 22.04
C PHE A 563 -0.97 -18.60 23.09
N VAL A 564 -0.25 -17.69 23.76
CA VAL A 564 0.65 -18.09 24.85
C VAL A 564 -0.13 -18.71 26.01
N THR A 565 -1.28 -18.13 26.37
CA THR A 565 -2.17 -18.69 27.41
C THR A 565 -2.65 -20.10 27.03
N TYR A 566 -3.06 -20.30 25.77
CA TYR A 566 -3.46 -21.61 25.26
C TYR A 566 -2.29 -22.60 25.29
N PHE A 567 -1.09 -22.18 24.88
CA PHE A 567 0.11 -23.04 24.90
C PHE A 567 0.44 -23.48 26.32
N ASP A 568 0.36 -22.59 27.31
CA ASP A 568 0.57 -22.92 28.72
C ASP A 568 -0.46 -23.91 29.25
N ALA A 569 -1.73 -23.77 28.85
CA ALA A 569 -2.78 -24.74 29.18
C ALA A 569 -2.47 -26.12 28.57
N GLN A 570 -2.08 -26.20 27.29
CA GLN A 570 -1.70 -27.47 26.67
C GLN A 570 -0.43 -28.05 27.30
N ASN A 571 0.56 -27.22 27.66
CA ASN A 571 1.77 -27.64 28.35
C ASN A 571 1.48 -28.27 29.71
N ALA A 572 0.47 -27.77 30.43
CA ALA A 572 0.01 -28.34 31.69
C ALA A 572 -0.61 -29.74 31.48
N LEU A 573 -1.46 -29.89 30.47
CA LEU A 573 -2.05 -31.19 30.08
C LEU A 573 -1.00 -32.20 29.57
N ILE A 574 0.07 -31.73 28.93
CA ILE A 574 1.20 -32.60 28.56
C ILE A 574 1.99 -33.01 29.81
N LYS A 575 2.15 -32.09 30.76
CA LYS A 575 2.88 -32.36 32.01
C LYS A 575 2.13 -33.33 32.92
N ASP A 576 0.81 -33.26 32.98
CA ASP A 576 -0.01 -34.18 33.78
C ASP A 576 -0.26 -35.54 33.09
N GLY A 577 0.04 -35.64 31.79
CA GLY A 577 -0.07 -36.86 31.00
C GLY A 577 -1.45 -37.08 30.35
N THR A 578 -2.36 -36.12 30.46
CA THR A 578 -3.71 -36.15 29.87
C THR A 578 -3.67 -35.89 28.36
N LEU A 579 -2.69 -35.11 27.89
CA LEU A 579 -2.46 -34.84 26.48
C LEU A 579 -1.10 -35.36 26.04
N LYS A 580 -1.06 -36.08 24.92
CA LYS A 580 0.21 -36.46 24.26
C LYS A 580 0.60 -35.39 23.25
N GLY A 581 1.75 -34.75 23.44
CA GLY A 581 2.26 -33.73 22.54
C GLY A 581 3.64 -33.22 22.94
N GLU A 582 4.13 -32.27 22.17
CA GLU A 582 5.36 -31.51 22.41
C GLU A 582 5.04 -30.24 23.20
N LYS A 583 5.84 -29.96 24.23
CA LYS A 583 5.70 -28.71 24.98
C LYS A 583 6.17 -27.53 24.14
N VAL A 584 5.38 -26.46 24.12
CA VAL A 584 5.68 -25.20 23.44
C VAL A 584 5.81 -24.12 24.50
N VAL A 585 7.02 -23.93 25.02
CA VAL A 585 7.28 -23.02 26.15
C VAL A 585 7.81 -21.70 25.63
N VAL A 586 7.01 -20.63 25.74
CA VAL A 586 7.40 -19.28 25.33
C VAL A 586 8.24 -18.64 26.44
N SER A 587 9.42 -18.15 26.10
CA SER A 587 10.34 -17.48 27.03
C SER A 587 10.20 -15.95 27.02
N ALA A 588 9.76 -15.38 25.89
CA ALA A 588 9.45 -13.96 25.77
C ALA A 588 8.29 -13.71 24.80
N LEU A 589 7.43 -12.75 25.14
CA LEU A 589 6.36 -12.24 24.29
C LEU A 589 6.67 -10.79 23.91
N MET A 590 6.73 -10.49 22.61
CA MET A 590 6.92 -9.15 22.07
C MET A 590 5.70 -8.76 21.25
N ILE A 591 5.09 -7.62 21.56
CA ILE A 591 3.90 -7.11 20.86
C ILE A 591 4.21 -5.70 20.35
N ASN A 592 4.51 -5.60 19.05
CA ASN A 592 4.71 -4.34 18.32
C ASN A 592 3.36 -3.67 18.04
N ASN A 593 3.18 -2.40 18.41
CA ASN A 593 1.98 -1.61 18.12
C ASN A 593 0.68 -2.42 18.28
N GLY A 594 0.48 -3.04 19.45
CA GLY A 594 -0.57 -4.05 19.63
C GLY A 594 -1.97 -3.50 19.96
N TRP A 595 -3.00 -4.19 19.45
CA TRP A 595 -4.40 -4.05 19.86
C TRP A 595 -4.76 -5.16 20.86
N TYR A 596 -5.04 -4.83 22.13
CA TYR A 596 -5.32 -5.79 23.20
C TYR A 596 -6.39 -5.36 24.19
N ASP A 597 -6.67 -4.07 24.34
CA ASP A 597 -7.76 -3.58 25.19
C ASP A 597 -8.53 -2.47 24.46
N PRO A 598 -9.61 -2.85 23.75
CA PRO A 598 -10.38 -1.93 22.92
C PRO A 598 -10.93 -0.72 23.68
N LEU A 599 -11.37 -0.88 24.94
CA LEU A 599 -11.91 0.22 25.72
C LEU A 599 -10.86 1.32 25.97
N LEU A 600 -9.67 0.94 26.45
CA LEU A 600 -8.59 1.88 26.72
C LEU A 600 -8.02 2.47 25.43
N GLN A 601 -7.89 1.66 24.38
CA GLN A 601 -7.31 2.11 23.11
C GLN A 601 -8.29 2.97 22.29
N ASN A 602 -9.59 2.69 22.33
CA ASN A 602 -10.61 3.58 21.75
C ASN A 602 -10.67 4.93 22.47
N LYS A 603 -10.55 4.95 23.80
CA LYS A 603 -10.42 6.21 24.55
C LYS A 603 -9.19 7.00 24.08
N ALA A 604 -8.09 6.28 23.83
CA ALA A 604 -6.85 6.91 23.41
C ALA A 604 -6.96 7.55 22.03
N TYR A 605 -7.84 7.11 21.12
CA TYR A 605 -8.09 7.85 19.87
C TYR A 605 -8.60 9.26 20.14
N VAL A 606 -9.50 9.45 21.12
CA VAL A 606 -10.00 10.78 21.51
C VAL A 606 -8.86 11.64 22.06
N ASP A 607 -8.04 11.08 22.96
CA ASP A 607 -6.91 11.78 23.56
C ASP A 607 -5.84 12.15 22.50
N PHE A 608 -5.51 11.21 21.61
CA PHE A 608 -4.51 11.35 20.57
C PHE A 608 -4.96 12.33 19.47
N ALA A 609 -6.23 12.27 19.04
CA ALA A 609 -6.78 13.25 18.10
C ALA A 609 -6.80 14.66 18.69
N THR A 610 -7.10 14.79 19.99
CA THR A 610 -7.14 16.09 20.69
C THR A 610 -5.76 16.72 20.81
N ASN A 611 -4.73 15.93 21.17
CA ASN A 611 -3.38 16.43 21.30
C ASN A 611 -2.34 15.30 21.14
N ALA A 612 -2.04 14.97 19.89
CA ALA A 612 -1.03 13.97 19.57
C ALA A 612 0.37 14.51 19.93
N PRO A 613 1.13 13.78 20.77
CA PRO A 613 2.48 14.19 21.16
C PRO A 613 3.37 14.42 19.94
N SER A 614 3.91 15.63 19.80
CA SER A 614 4.74 16.10 18.66
C SER A 614 3.98 16.49 17.37
N PHE A 615 2.67 16.28 17.30
CA PHE A 615 1.83 16.63 16.14
C PHE A 615 0.76 17.69 16.47
N GLY A 616 0.37 17.83 17.74
CA GLY A 616 -0.71 18.71 18.18
C GLY A 616 -2.10 18.11 17.88
N PRO A 617 -3.16 18.93 17.86
CA PRO A 617 -4.50 18.48 17.49
C PRO A 617 -4.55 17.98 16.04
N LEU A 618 -5.11 16.79 15.83
CA LEU A 618 -5.20 16.16 14.51
C LEU A 618 -6.46 16.55 13.74
N GLN A 619 -7.53 16.90 14.45
CA GLN A 619 -8.85 17.21 13.89
C GLN A 619 -9.35 18.61 14.32
N PRO A 620 -10.28 19.23 13.56
CA PRO A 620 -10.85 20.52 13.93
C PRO A 620 -11.75 20.42 15.19
N PRO A 621 -11.99 21.54 15.91
CA PRO A 621 -12.66 21.51 17.22
C PRO A 621 -14.07 20.90 17.23
N ASP A 622 -14.82 21.02 16.14
CA ASP A 622 -16.15 20.43 15.98
C ASP A 622 -16.09 18.90 15.88
N VAL A 623 -15.14 18.37 15.11
CA VAL A 623 -14.88 16.92 15.03
C VAL A 623 -14.39 16.39 16.38
N LEU A 624 -13.50 17.12 17.06
CA LEU A 624 -13.03 16.73 18.40
C LEU A 624 -14.17 16.70 19.43
N ALA A 625 -15.09 17.68 19.39
CA ALA A 625 -16.26 17.69 20.25
C ALA A 625 -17.19 16.51 19.95
N GLN A 626 -17.39 16.17 18.66
CA GLN A 626 -18.17 15.01 18.25
C GLN A 626 -17.52 13.69 18.71
N LEU A 627 -16.22 13.52 18.51
CA LEU A 627 -15.45 12.35 18.98
C LEU A 627 -15.61 12.15 20.49
N ASN A 628 -15.45 13.23 21.26
CA ASN A 628 -15.60 13.18 22.71
C ASN A 628 -17.03 12.79 23.11
N ALA A 629 -18.06 13.33 22.44
CA ALA A 629 -19.43 12.95 22.69
C ALA A 629 -19.71 11.48 22.32
N SER A 630 -19.27 11.04 21.13
CA SER A 630 -19.41 9.65 20.66
C SER A 630 -18.78 8.64 21.61
N PHE A 631 -17.72 9.03 22.33
CA PHE A 631 -17.08 8.15 23.30
C PHE A 631 -17.76 8.16 24.67
N PHE A 632 -18.01 9.34 25.27
CA PHE A 632 -18.38 9.48 26.68
C PHE A 632 -19.89 9.63 26.96
N GLU A 633 -20.70 10.05 25.99
CA GLU A 633 -22.14 10.22 26.23
C GLU A 633 -22.84 8.85 26.37
N PRO A 634 -23.99 8.78 27.07
CA PRO A 634 -24.71 7.53 27.28
C PRO A 634 -25.03 6.80 25.97
N GLY A 635 -24.69 5.51 25.92
CA GLY A 635 -24.79 4.69 24.71
C GLY A 635 -23.66 4.89 23.70
N GLY A 636 -22.65 5.71 24.03
CA GLY A 636 -21.42 5.89 23.25
C GLY A 636 -20.51 4.67 23.29
N CYS A 637 -19.32 4.81 22.70
CA CYS A 637 -18.35 3.73 22.54
C CYS A 637 -17.94 3.13 23.89
N GLN A 638 -17.74 3.95 24.93
CA GLN A 638 -17.40 3.46 26.26
C GLN A 638 -18.46 2.49 26.83
N ASP A 639 -19.74 2.85 26.76
CA ASP A 639 -20.82 2.03 27.29
C ASP A 639 -20.97 0.72 26.51
N GLN A 640 -20.79 0.77 25.19
CA GLN A 640 -20.91 -0.40 24.33
C GLN A 640 -19.76 -1.40 24.53
N GLU A 641 -18.53 -0.90 24.72
CA GLU A 641 -17.38 -1.76 25.03
C GLU A 641 -17.51 -2.42 26.40
N LEU A 642 -17.96 -1.67 27.41
CA LEU A 642 -18.25 -2.23 28.73
C LEU A 642 -19.36 -3.28 28.67
N ALA A 643 -20.37 -3.08 27.81
CA ALA A 643 -21.42 -4.07 27.57
C ALA A 643 -20.87 -5.34 26.90
N CYS A 644 -19.96 -5.22 25.93
CA CYS A 644 -19.26 -6.35 25.33
C CYS A 644 -18.49 -7.15 26.39
N TYR A 645 -17.70 -6.47 27.23
CA TYR A 645 -16.90 -7.14 28.27
C TYR A 645 -17.78 -7.89 29.27
N ALA A 646 -18.88 -7.27 29.69
CA ALA A 646 -19.85 -7.90 30.57
C ALA A 646 -20.54 -9.11 29.92
N ALA A 647 -20.92 -9.00 28.64
CA ALA A 647 -21.55 -10.10 27.90
C ALA A 647 -20.60 -11.29 27.74
N VAL A 648 -19.34 -11.05 27.38
CA VAL A 648 -18.30 -12.09 27.27
C VAL A 648 -18.04 -12.75 28.64
N ALA A 649 -17.91 -11.96 29.70
CA ALA A 649 -17.72 -12.48 31.05
C ALA A 649 -18.88 -13.40 31.47
N LEU A 650 -20.12 -13.00 31.20
CA LEU A 650 -21.32 -13.80 31.50
C LEU A 650 -21.42 -15.06 30.63
N ALA A 651 -21.07 -14.97 29.34
CA ALA A 651 -21.04 -16.13 28.44
C ALA A 651 -20.02 -17.18 28.88
N ASN A 652 -18.91 -16.76 29.53
CA ASN A 652 -17.85 -17.63 30.03
C ASN A 652 -18.12 -18.23 31.42
N THR A 653 -19.21 -17.85 32.11
CA THR A 653 -19.58 -18.47 33.40
C THR A 653 -20.21 -19.86 33.22
N ASP A 654 -19.97 -20.76 34.18
CA ASP A 654 -20.58 -22.10 34.20
C ASP A 654 -22.11 -21.98 34.03
N PRO A 655 -22.72 -22.70 33.05
CA PRO A 655 -24.16 -22.75 32.86
C PRO A 655 -24.97 -23.00 34.15
N SER A 656 -24.37 -23.68 35.14
CA SER A 656 -24.98 -23.98 36.44
C SER A 656 -25.07 -22.77 37.40
N THR A 657 -24.35 -21.68 37.11
CA THR A 657 -24.22 -20.48 37.96
C THR A 657 -24.88 -19.22 37.39
N LYS A 658 -25.57 -19.32 36.25
CA LYS A 658 -26.27 -18.19 35.62
C LYS A 658 -27.34 -17.64 36.58
N ALA A 659 -27.09 -16.48 37.18
CA ALA A 659 -28.11 -15.74 37.93
C ALA A 659 -29.29 -15.39 36.99
N PRO A 660 -30.54 -15.36 37.48
CA PRO A 660 -31.68 -14.93 36.67
C PRO A 660 -31.47 -13.49 36.19
N LEU A 661 -31.54 -13.29 34.86
CA LEU A 661 -31.47 -11.97 34.23
C LEU A 661 -32.71 -11.13 34.55
N ASP A 662 -32.52 -9.80 34.51
CA ASP A 662 -33.54 -8.77 34.64
C ASP A 662 -34.80 -9.10 33.80
N PRO A 663 -36.02 -9.05 34.36
CA PRO A 663 -37.26 -9.28 33.61
C PRO A 663 -37.48 -8.35 32.40
N ALA A 664 -36.68 -7.29 32.23
CA ALA A 664 -36.68 -6.45 31.02
C ALA A 664 -35.89 -7.02 29.82
N THR A 665 -35.04 -8.04 29.99
CA THR A 665 -34.24 -8.67 28.92
C THR A 665 -34.25 -10.21 29.01
N PRO A 666 -35.19 -10.90 28.33
CA PRO A 666 -35.53 -12.30 28.64
C PRO A 666 -34.67 -13.37 27.94
N THR A 667 -33.45 -13.08 27.51
CA THR A 667 -32.59 -14.03 26.80
C THR A 667 -31.32 -14.35 27.59
N PRO A 668 -31.06 -15.62 27.95
CA PRO A 668 -29.78 -16.02 28.53
C PRO A 668 -28.63 -15.55 27.65
N ILE A 669 -27.64 -14.87 28.23
CA ILE A 669 -26.42 -14.51 27.49
C ILE A 669 -25.67 -15.81 27.19
N ASP A 670 -25.68 -16.21 25.93
CA ASP A 670 -24.84 -17.25 25.35
C ASP A 670 -23.74 -16.61 24.47
N SER A 671 -22.87 -17.42 23.89
CA SER A 671 -21.78 -16.91 23.04
C SER A 671 -22.30 -16.13 21.84
N ALA A 672 -23.41 -16.56 21.22
CA ALA A 672 -23.99 -15.87 20.07
C ALA A 672 -24.51 -14.46 20.44
N HIS A 673 -25.10 -14.31 21.62
CA HIS A 673 -25.49 -13.00 22.12
C HIS A 673 -24.28 -12.11 22.43
N ALA A 674 -23.24 -12.65 23.06
CA ALA A 674 -22.00 -11.90 23.31
C ALA A 674 -21.34 -11.45 22.00
N ASP A 675 -21.30 -12.32 20.98
CA ASP A 675 -20.81 -12.00 19.64
C ASP A 675 -21.57 -10.81 19.03
N GLU A 676 -22.90 -10.77 19.17
CA GLU A 676 -23.72 -9.67 18.68
C GLU A 676 -23.42 -8.36 19.41
N VAL A 677 -23.30 -8.38 20.74
CA VAL A 677 -23.01 -7.20 21.56
C VAL A 677 -21.63 -6.64 21.20
N CYS A 678 -20.62 -7.49 21.12
CA CYS A 678 -19.26 -7.07 20.78
C CYS A 678 -19.15 -6.54 19.35
N ARG A 679 -19.82 -7.16 18.37
CA ARG A 679 -19.84 -6.64 16.99
C ARG A 679 -20.50 -5.26 16.91
N LYS A 680 -21.54 -5.00 17.71
CA LYS A 680 -22.17 -3.67 17.77
C LYS A 680 -21.21 -2.63 18.35
N ALA A 681 -20.52 -2.98 19.44
CA ALA A 681 -19.51 -2.12 20.06
C ALA A 681 -18.39 -1.77 19.07
N ASP A 682 -17.80 -2.78 18.43
CA ASP A 682 -16.75 -2.65 17.42
C ASP A 682 -17.17 -1.68 16.31
N ASN A 683 -18.25 -2.00 15.59
CA ASN A 683 -18.75 -1.15 14.50
C ASN A 683 -19.00 0.30 14.94
N PHE A 684 -19.61 0.49 16.12
CA PHE A 684 -19.91 1.83 16.61
C PHE A 684 -18.63 2.61 16.93
N CYS A 685 -17.68 1.99 17.63
CA CYS A 685 -16.42 2.61 18.00
C CYS A 685 -15.57 2.94 16.76
N VAL A 686 -15.52 2.04 15.79
CA VAL A 686 -14.83 2.28 14.51
C VAL A 686 -15.42 3.49 13.79
N ASP A 687 -16.74 3.47 13.54
CA ASP A 687 -17.42 4.49 12.72
C ASP A 687 -17.44 5.88 13.39
N ASN A 688 -17.56 5.93 14.72
CA ASN A 688 -17.83 7.17 15.45
C ASN A 688 -16.64 7.69 16.27
N VAL A 689 -15.59 6.88 16.46
CA VAL A 689 -14.39 7.25 17.23
C VAL A 689 -13.13 7.10 16.40
N PHE A 690 -12.82 5.90 15.89
CA PHE A 690 -11.56 5.67 15.17
C PHE A 690 -11.49 6.43 13.84
N VAL A 691 -12.43 6.19 12.93
CA VAL A 691 -12.43 6.80 11.58
C VAL A 691 -12.38 8.33 11.65
N PRO A 692 -13.20 9.02 12.48
CA PRO A 692 -13.12 10.47 12.57
C PRO A 692 -11.85 10.96 13.28
N ALA A 693 -11.24 10.18 14.18
CA ALA A 693 -9.96 10.54 14.81
C ALA A 693 -8.80 10.54 13.80
N VAL A 694 -8.77 9.56 12.89
CA VAL A 694 -7.77 9.46 11.82
C VAL A 694 -7.96 10.54 10.75
N GLY A 695 -9.19 10.72 10.28
CA GLY A 695 -9.52 11.71 9.24
C GLY A 695 -8.85 11.41 7.89
N ASP A 696 -8.13 12.40 7.34
CA ASP A 696 -7.45 12.28 6.04
C ASP A 696 -6.02 11.71 6.13
N ARG A 697 -5.59 11.31 7.32
CA ARG A 697 -4.27 10.74 7.57
C ARG A 697 -4.21 9.26 7.26
N ASP A 698 -2.99 8.77 7.07
CA ASP A 698 -2.71 7.34 7.11
C ASP A 698 -2.80 6.85 8.57
N SER A 699 -3.48 5.72 8.81
CA SER A 699 -3.67 5.21 10.18
C SER A 699 -2.38 4.68 10.78
N ASP A 700 -1.46 4.21 9.96
CA ASP A 700 -0.25 3.52 10.39
C ASP A 700 0.93 4.50 10.53
N ASP A 701 0.84 5.69 9.94
CA ASP A 701 1.79 6.78 10.19
C ASP A 701 1.18 8.18 9.95
N LEU A 702 1.04 8.95 11.02
CA LEU A 702 0.53 10.33 11.00
C LEU A 702 1.32 11.31 10.11
N ARG A 703 2.55 10.98 9.72
CA ARG A 703 3.35 11.78 8.78
C ARG A 703 2.90 11.60 7.33
N GLN A 704 2.04 10.62 7.07
CA GLN A 704 1.46 10.29 5.79
C GLN A 704 -0.05 10.61 5.77
N PHE A 705 -0.59 10.74 4.57
CA PHE A 705 -2.03 10.92 4.32
C PHE A 705 -2.62 9.66 3.70
N SER A 706 -3.92 9.42 3.87
CA SER A 706 -4.59 8.22 3.33
C SER A 706 -4.53 8.14 1.80
N ASN A 707 -4.28 9.26 1.12
CA ASN A 707 -4.11 9.33 -0.33
C ASN A 707 -2.64 9.32 -0.78
N THR A 708 -1.70 8.97 0.11
CA THR A 708 -0.28 8.87 -0.22
C THR A 708 -0.08 7.80 -1.29
N THR A 709 0.46 8.17 -2.45
CA THR A 709 0.61 7.25 -3.60
C THR A 709 1.83 6.34 -3.51
N THR A 710 2.77 6.66 -2.62
CA THR A 710 3.92 5.81 -2.28
C THR A 710 4.01 5.69 -0.76
N PRO A 711 3.06 4.96 -0.12
CA PRO A 711 3.11 4.78 1.32
C PRO A 711 4.41 4.08 1.70
N PHE A 712 4.93 4.43 2.88
CA PHE A 712 6.01 3.72 3.52
C PHE A 712 5.44 2.98 4.74
N PRO A 713 5.77 1.70 4.94
CA PRO A 713 6.69 0.88 4.13
C PRO A 713 6.12 0.49 2.74
N PRO A 714 6.98 0.29 1.71
CA PRO A 714 6.51 -0.01 0.36
C PRO A 714 6.05 -1.46 0.21
N GLU A 715 4.97 -1.70 -0.53
CA GLU A 715 4.38 -3.03 -0.78
C GLU A 715 4.95 -3.74 -2.03
N ASP A 716 6.15 -3.39 -2.48
CA ASP A 716 6.73 -3.93 -3.73
C ASP A 716 6.83 -5.46 -3.72
N TYR A 717 6.97 -6.05 -2.54
CA TYR A 717 7.03 -7.49 -2.32
C TYR A 717 5.73 -8.23 -2.70
N VAL A 718 4.57 -7.56 -2.70
CA VAL A 718 3.29 -8.15 -3.13
C VAL A 718 3.34 -8.54 -4.61
N LYS A 719 3.96 -7.70 -5.45
CA LYS A 719 4.16 -8.01 -6.87
C LYS A 719 5.18 -9.12 -7.05
N PHE A 720 6.25 -9.08 -6.26
CA PHE A 720 7.32 -10.08 -6.28
C PHE A 720 6.79 -11.49 -5.94
N LEU A 721 5.97 -11.62 -4.89
CA LEU A 721 5.35 -12.89 -4.48
C LEU A 721 4.26 -13.41 -5.43
N ARG A 722 3.86 -12.61 -6.44
CA ARG A 722 2.92 -13.03 -7.49
C ARG A 722 3.62 -13.52 -8.76
N ARG A 723 4.95 -13.43 -8.83
CA ARG A 723 5.74 -13.91 -9.97
C ARG A 723 5.81 -15.43 -9.96
N ALA A 724 5.57 -16.06 -11.12
CA ALA A 724 5.48 -17.51 -11.23
C ALA A 724 6.79 -18.21 -10.86
N GLU A 725 7.92 -17.62 -11.22
CA GLU A 725 9.26 -18.09 -10.89
C GLU A 725 9.53 -18.03 -9.37
N VAL A 726 9.06 -16.98 -8.69
CA VAL A 726 9.21 -16.85 -7.22
C VAL A 726 8.33 -17.88 -6.53
N VAL A 727 7.03 -17.93 -6.88
CA VAL A 727 6.06 -18.89 -6.33
C VAL A 727 6.56 -20.33 -6.49
N SER A 728 7.08 -20.67 -7.68
CA SER A 728 7.65 -21.99 -7.94
C SER A 728 8.90 -22.25 -7.11
N ALA A 729 9.82 -21.28 -6.98
CA ALA A 729 11.08 -21.46 -6.26
C ALA A 729 10.87 -21.67 -4.74
N ILE A 730 9.88 -20.99 -4.17
CA ILE A 730 9.54 -21.11 -2.74
C ILE A 730 8.60 -22.27 -2.43
N GLY A 731 8.08 -22.97 -3.44
CA GLY A 731 7.15 -24.09 -3.26
C GLY A 731 5.75 -23.66 -2.82
N ALA A 732 5.37 -22.40 -3.05
CA ALA A 732 4.03 -21.90 -2.77
C ALA A 732 3.03 -22.38 -3.83
N VAL A 733 1.77 -22.48 -3.44
CA VAL A 733 0.64 -22.72 -4.33
C VAL A 733 -0.38 -21.59 -4.18
N GLY A 734 -1.05 -21.28 -5.30
CA GLY A 734 -2.05 -20.21 -5.33
C GLY A 734 -1.47 -18.82 -5.59
N THR A 735 -2.30 -17.79 -5.43
CA THR A 735 -1.94 -16.40 -5.66
C THR A 735 -1.86 -15.66 -4.33
N TYR A 736 -0.71 -15.03 -4.07
CA TYR A 736 -0.48 -14.25 -2.87
C TYR A 736 -1.46 -13.08 -2.72
N ARG A 737 -2.03 -12.96 -1.51
CA ARG A 737 -2.82 -11.82 -1.06
C ARG A 737 -2.32 -11.40 0.31
N GLU A 738 -1.94 -10.13 0.42
CA GLU A 738 -1.37 -9.58 1.65
C GLU A 738 -2.36 -9.63 2.82
N CYS A 739 -3.52 -8.99 2.70
CA CYS A 739 -4.63 -9.11 3.63
C CYS A 739 -5.87 -9.68 2.92
N ALA A 740 -6.32 -10.87 3.32
CA ALA A 740 -7.46 -11.52 2.71
C ALA A 740 -8.77 -11.15 3.44
N ASN A 741 -9.81 -10.76 2.69
CA ASN A 741 -11.10 -10.37 3.28
C ASN A 741 -11.81 -11.50 4.02
N ALA A 742 -11.55 -12.77 3.68
CA ALA A 742 -12.28 -13.91 4.22
C ALA A 742 -12.02 -14.11 5.74
N PRO A 743 -10.75 -14.24 6.20
CA PRO A 743 -10.44 -14.25 7.63
C PRO A 743 -10.99 -13.03 8.37
N PHE A 744 -10.76 -11.83 7.84
CA PHE A 744 -11.25 -10.58 8.43
C PHE A 744 -12.76 -10.63 8.66
N SER A 745 -13.53 -11.01 7.63
CA SER A 745 -14.99 -11.10 7.70
C SER A 745 -15.51 -12.14 8.69
N LEU A 746 -14.72 -13.18 9.01
CA LEU A 746 -15.09 -14.17 10.02
C LEU A 746 -14.90 -13.63 11.43
N PHE A 747 -13.80 -12.91 11.68
CA PHE A 747 -13.50 -12.29 12.97
C PHE A 747 -14.46 -11.14 13.31
N THR A 748 -14.83 -10.31 12.32
CA THR A 748 -15.84 -9.25 12.53
C THR A 748 -17.20 -9.82 12.91
N LYS A 749 -17.56 -11.04 12.47
CA LYS A 749 -18.88 -11.63 12.80
C LYS A 749 -19.05 -11.91 14.29
N THR A 750 -17.96 -12.26 14.97
CA THR A 750 -17.95 -12.55 16.41
C THR A 750 -17.64 -11.31 17.25
N GLY A 751 -17.40 -10.16 16.61
CA GLY A 751 -16.96 -8.93 17.27
C GLY A 751 -15.64 -9.14 18.03
N ASP A 752 -14.73 -9.94 17.47
CA ASP A 752 -13.50 -10.33 18.18
C ASP A 752 -12.60 -9.12 18.47
N ASP A 753 -12.63 -8.08 17.61
CA ASP A 753 -11.83 -6.85 17.77
C ASP A 753 -12.24 -6.01 18.99
N ALA A 754 -13.50 -6.10 19.42
CA ALA A 754 -14.01 -5.45 20.63
C ALA A 754 -13.76 -6.25 21.91
N ARG A 755 -12.98 -7.35 21.88
CA ARG A 755 -12.74 -8.18 23.07
C ARG A 755 -11.44 -7.79 23.76
N THR A 756 -11.45 -7.68 25.08
CA THR A 756 -10.23 -7.45 25.85
C THR A 756 -9.41 -8.73 26.05
N LEU A 757 -8.11 -8.62 25.82
CA LEU A 757 -7.08 -9.63 26.16
C LEU A 757 -6.22 -9.18 27.36
N LEU A 758 -6.61 -8.08 28.01
CA LEU A 758 -5.93 -7.57 29.19
C LEU A 758 -5.88 -8.59 30.35
N PRO A 759 -6.92 -9.43 30.60
CA PRO A 759 -6.84 -10.48 31.61
C PRO A 759 -5.78 -11.55 31.32
N GLN A 760 -5.66 -12.00 30.07
CA GLN A 760 -4.62 -12.95 29.65
C GLN A 760 -3.24 -12.31 29.80
N LEU A 761 -3.07 -11.10 29.28
CA LEU A 761 -1.80 -10.38 29.35
C LEU A 761 -1.36 -10.10 30.80
N SER A 762 -2.31 -9.81 31.69
CA SER A 762 -2.07 -9.64 33.12
C SER A 762 -1.56 -10.93 33.78
N LYS A 763 -2.20 -12.07 33.51
CA LYS A 763 -1.75 -13.38 34.00
C LYS A 763 -0.36 -13.77 33.49
N LEU A 764 -0.07 -13.47 32.22
CA LEU A 764 1.26 -13.70 31.65
C LEU A 764 2.33 -12.80 32.26
N ALA A 765 2.01 -11.52 32.52
CA ALA A 765 2.92 -10.64 33.25
C ALA A 765 3.16 -11.14 34.69
N ASP A 766 2.11 -11.64 35.36
CA ASP A 766 2.21 -12.14 36.72
C ASP A 766 2.96 -13.48 36.83
N SER A 767 2.92 -14.32 35.78
CA SER A 767 3.72 -15.54 35.68
C SER A 767 5.22 -15.30 35.51
N ASN A 768 5.65 -14.03 35.46
CA ASN A 768 7.03 -13.59 35.24
C ASN A 768 7.58 -14.05 33.87
N LEU A 769 6.70 -14.13 32.87
CA LEU A 769 7.07 -14.15 31.46
C LEU A 769 7.76 -12.83 31.10
N ARG A 770 8.76 -12.87 30.23
CA ARG A 770 9.34 -11.65 29.67
C ARG A 770 8.38 -11.06 28.65
N ILE A 771 7.96 -9.82 28.85
CA ILE A 771 7.01 -9.16 27.97
C ILE A 771 7.57 -7.79 27.58
N LEU A 772 7.60 -7.53 26.26
CA LEU A 772 7.81 -6.21 25.70
C LEU A 772 6.54 -5.77 24.98
N LEU A 773 5.94 -4.69 25.46
CA LEU A 773 4.97 -3.90 24.70
C LEU A 773 5.70 -2.68 24.18
N TRP A 774 5.68 -2.45 22.88
CA TRP A 774 6.42 -1.34 22.28
C TRP A 774 5.64 -0.76 21.12
N HIS A 775 5.62 0.57 21.05
CA HIS A 775 4.75 1.31 20.17
C HIS A 775 5.52 2.47 19.52
N GLY A 776 5.42 2.56 18.18
CA GLY A 776 5.84 3.73 17.42
C GLY A 776 4.98 4.94 17.76
N ASP A 777 5.61 6.10 17.93
CA ASP A 777 4.90 7.30 18.38
C ASP A 777 4.26 8.14 17.26
N ALA A 778 4.40 7.72 16.01
CA ALA A 778 3.68 8.27 14.86
C ALA A 778 2.50 7.39 14.40
N ASP A 779 2.31 6.21 15.02
CA ASP A 779 1.15 5.35 14.76
C ASP A 779 -0.10 5.89 15.46
N ILE A 780 -1.21 6.03 14.74
CA ILE A 780 -2.51 6.31 15.36
C ILE A 780 -3.33 5.03 15.57
N ASN A 781 -3.27 4.07 14.65
CA ASN A 781 -4.00 2.80 14.65
C ASN A 781 -3.84 2.06 15.99
N CYS A 782 -2.60 1.80 16.42
CA CYS A 782 -2.32 1.23 17.74
C CYS A 782 -1.42 2.16 18.55
N ASN A 783 -1.87 3.41 18.69
CA ASN A 783 -1.08 4.49 19.27
C ASN A 783 -0.50 4.19 20.67
N TRP A 784 0.66 4.77 20.93
CA TRP A 784 1.41 4.53 22.16
C TRP A 784 0.71 5.03 23.45
N LEU A 785 -0.24 5.97 23.36
CA LEU A 785 -1.01 6.41 24.54
C LEU A 785 -1.94 5.30 25.01
N GLY A 786 -2.71 4.71 24.09
CA GLY A 786 -3.57 3.57 24.37
C GLY A 786 -2.77 2.38 24.86
N GLY A 787 -1.67 2.07 24.18
CA GLY A 787 -0.81 0.97 24.63
C GLY A 787 -0.21 1.18 26.01
N HIS A 788 0.22 2.40 26.34
CA HIS A 788 0.71 2.73 27.67
C HIS A 788 -0.41 2.67 28.73
N ALA A 789 -1.62 3.12 28.39
CA ALA A 789 -2.78 3.05 29.28
C ALA A 789 -3.11 1.60 29.64
N SER A 790 -3.11 0.69 28.67
CA SER A 790 -3.31 -0.74 28.92
C SER A 790 -2.16 -1.34 29.72
N ALA A 791 -0.90 -0.99 29.43
CA ALA A 791 0.24 -1.43 30.24
C ALA A 791 0.14 -0.99 31.71
N LEU A 792 -0.45 0.18 31.98
CA LEU A 792 -0.73 0.67 33.33
C LEU A 792 -1.92 -0.05 34.00
N ALA A 793 -2.86 -0.56 33.22
CA ALA A 793 -4.06 -1.24 33.68
C ALA A 793 -3.86 -2.75 33.96
N LEU A 794 -2.72 -3.32 33.56
CA LEU A 794 -2.39 -4.73 33.85
C LEU A 794 -2.43 -5.01 35.36
N ASP A 795 -3.07 -6.11 35.73
CA ASP A 795 -3.12 -6.60 37.11
C ASP A 795 -2.02 -7.66 37.33
N TRP A 796 -0.90 -7.24 37.91
CA TRP A 796 0.26 -8.10 38.16
C TRP A 796 1.10 -7.56 39.32
N HIS A 797 1.93 -8.41 39.92
CA HIS A 797 2.74 -8.08 41.09
C HIS A 797 3.66 -6.84 40.94
N GLY A 798 3.98 -6.43 39.71
CA GLY A 798 4.80 -5.24 39.42
C GLY A 798 4.01 -3.96 39.12
N ALA A 799 2.67 -4.01 39.03
CA ALA A 799 1.83 -2.92 38.54
C ALA A 799 2.02 -1.61 39.30
N SER A 800 2.01 -1.64 40.64
CA SER A 800 2.19 -0.45 41.48
C SER A 800 3.55 0.22 41.27
N LYS A 801 4.62 -0.58 41.16
CA LYS A 801 5.96 -0.05 40.89
C LYS A 801 6.05 0.47 39.47
N PHE A 802 5.45 -0.22 38.51
CA PHE A 802 5.41 0.22 37.13
C PHE A 802 4.71 1.57 37.06
N SER A 803 3.48 1.73 37.54
CA SER A 803 2.74 3.00 37.43
C SER A 803 3.50 4.22 37.94
N GLN A 804 4.25 4.08 39.04
CA GLN A 804 5.06 5.15 39.66
C GLN A 804 6.37 5.49 38.92
N LEU A 805 6.86 4.67 37.99
CA LEU A 805 8.09 4.94 37.26
C LEU A 805 7.89 5.99 36.16
N GLU A 806 8.85 6.90 36.06
CA GLU A 806 9.00 7.80 34.92
C GLU A 806 9.70 7.10 33.75
N PHE A 807 9.43 7.59 32.54
CA PHE A 807 10.13 7.16 31.34
C PHE A 807 11.62 7.53 31.38
N LYS A 808 12.47 6.62 30.92
CA LYS A 808 13.90 6.86 30.72
C LYS A 808 14.26 6.74 29.25
N ASN A 809 15.00 7.73 28.74
CA ASN A 809 15.49 7.67 27.37
C ASN A 809 16.51 6.55 27.20
N MET A 810 16.29 5.73 26.17
CA MET A 810 17.24 4.76 25.65
C MET A 810 17.93 5.36 24.42
N THR A 811 19.25 5.24 24.39
CA THR A 811 20.07 5.67 23.25
C THR A 811 20.66 4.47 22.53
N VAL A 812 20.79 4.55 21.21
CA VAL A 812 21.54 3.57 20.42
C VAL A 812 22.56 4.34 19.60
N ALA A 813 23.85 4.07 19.86
CA ALA A 813 24.97 4.80 19.27
C ALA A 813 24.89 6.32 19.46
N GLY A 814 24.51 6.74 20.67
CA GLY A 814 24.43 8.15 21.07
C GLY A 814 23.16 8.88 20.65
N GLU A 815 22.29 8.29 19.83
CA GLU A 815 21.00 8.87 19.45
C GLU A 815 19.89 8.37 20.37
N VAL A 816 19.03 9.26 20.86
CA VAL A 816 17.84 8.88 21.64
C VAL A 816 16.81 8.24 20.70
N VAL A 817 16.50 6.96 20.90
CA VAL A 817 15.63 6.19 20.00
C VAL A 817 14.30 5.80 20.62
N ALA A 818 14.23 5.70 21.95
CA ALA A 818 13.01 5.32 22.65
C ALA A 818 12.96 5.91 24.07
N ALA A 819 11.76 6.04 24.60
CA ALA A 819 11.50 6.24 26.02
C ALA A 819 10.97 4.93 26.62
N VAL A 820 11.65 4.41 27.64
CA VAL A 820 11.40 3.09 28.21
C VAL A 820 10.97 3.19 29.66
N LYS A 821 10.00 2.34 30.02
CA LYS A 821 9.56 2.09 31.38
C LYS A 821 9.58 0.58 31.62
N GLN A 822 10.24 0.11 32.66
CA GLN A 822 10.42 -1.33 32.86
C GLN A 822 10.52 -1.72 34.33
N VAL A 823 9.91 -2.83 34.68
CA VAL A 823 9.97 -3.47 36.00
C VAL A 823 10.23 -4.95 35.80
N GLN A 824 11.34 -5.44 36.34
CA GLN A 824 11.76 -6.83 36.20
C GLN A 824 11.87 -7.25 34.72
N LYS A 825 11.02 -8.18 34.25
CA LYS A 825 10.98 -8.68 32.87
C LYS A 825 9.85 -8.08 32.02
N PHE A 826 9.06 -7.16 32.58
CA PHE A 826 8.05 -6.41 31.84
C PHE A 826 8.62 -5.04 31.44
N ALA A 827 8.53 -4.72 30.16
CA ALA A 827 8.96 -3.44 29.60
C ALA A 827 7.88 -2.85 28.68
N PHE A 828 7.72 -1.54 28.77
CA PHE A 828 6.99 -0.72 27.82
C PHE A 828 7.97 0.26 27.16
N ALA A 829 7.97 0.34 25.83
CA ALA A 829 8.82 1.27 25.09
C ALA A 829 8.01 2.10 24.09
N ARG A 830 8.10 3.43 24.20
CA ARG A 830 7.69 4.36 23.15
C ARG A 830 8.88 4.56 22.23
N VAL A 831 8.78 4.14 20.97
CA VAL A 831 9.85 4.27 19.97
C VAL A 831 9.63 5.55 19.16
N PHE A 832 10.62 6.45 19.19
CA PHE A 832 10.50 7.77 18.58
C PHE A 832 10.61 7.71 17.06
N GLY A 833 9.72 8.43 16.36
CA GLY A 833 9.71 8.58 14.91
C GLY A 833 9.40 7.30 14.12
N ALA A 834 8.69 6.36 14.74
CA ALA A 834 8.22 5.12 14.10
C ALA A 834 6.69 5.13 13.95
N GLY A 835 6.19 4.65 12.81
CA GLY A 835 4.78 4.31 12.60
C GLY A 835 4.45 2.91 13.15
N HIS A 836 3.45 2.27 12.57
CA HIS A 836 2.90 0.97 12.99
C HIS A 836 3.96 -0.16 12.91
N GLU A 837 4.63 -0.27 11.76
CA GLU A 837 5.70 -1.25 11.51
C GLU A 837 7.07 -0.75 12.03
N ILE A 838 7.27 -0.70 13.36
CA ILE A 838 8.49 -0.15 13.99
C ILE A 838 9.80 -0.61 13.30
N PRO A 839 10.02 -1.90 13.00
CA PRO A 839 11.27 -2.33 12.40
C PRO A 839 11.51 -1.76 10.98
N ALA A 840 10.45 -1.46 10.22
CA ALA A 840 10.60 -0.80 8.93
C ALA A 840 11.05 0.66 9.10
N PHE A 841 10.46 1.40 10.05
CA PHE A 841 10.78 2.82 10.27
C PHE A 841 12.12 3.04 11.00
N LYS A 842 12.45 2.17 11.95
CA LYS A 842 13.62 2.29 12.85
C LYS A 842 14.41 0.97 12.92
N PRO A 843 14.91 0.44 11.80
CA PRO A 843 15.48 -0.91 11.72
C PRO A 843 16.65 -1.14 12.69
N ARG A 844 17.55 -0.16 12.82
CA ARG A 844 18.68 -0.24 13.77
C ARG A 844 18.22 -0.29 15.22
N ALA A 845 17.27 0.57 15.61
CA ALA A 845 16.77 0.61 16.98
C ALA A 845 15.94 -0.64 17.30
N ALA A 846 15.11 -1.08 16.34
CA ALA A 846 14.31 -2.28 16.45
C ALA A 846 15.17 -3.53 16.62
N PHE A 847 16.22 -3.68 15.82
CA PHE A 847 17.18 -4.77 15.94
C PHE A 847 17.89 -4.77 17.29
N GLU A 848 18.30 -3.60 17.80
CA GLU A 848 18.97 -3.50 19.09
C GLU A 848 18.03 -3.84 20.25
N ILE A 849 16.78 -3.35 20.23
CA ILE A 849 15.76 -3.71 21.23
C ILE A 849 15.49 -5.23 21.19
N PHE A 850 15.33 -5.80 20.00
CA PHE A 850 15.16 -7.24 19.81
C PHE A 850 16.36 -8.02 20.38
N ARG A 851 17.59 -7.62 20.06
CA ARG A 851 18.81 -8.23 20.61
C ARG A 851 18.80 -8.28 22.13
N GLN A 852 18.46 -7.18 22.78
CA GLN A 852 18.41 -7.13 24.25
C GLN A 852 17.32 -8.05 24.81
N VAL A 853 16.14 -8.11 24.20
CA VAL A 853 15.05 -9.00 24.63
C VAL A 853 15.46 -10.48 24.49
N VAL A 854 15.99 -10.84 23.33
CA VAL A 854 16.43 -12.20 23.00
C VAL A 854 17.57 -12.66 23.89
N ASN A 855 18.48 -11.77 24.28
CA ASN A 855 19.56 -12.07 25.23
C ASN A 855 19.11 -12.10 26.71
N GLY A 856 17.82 -11.89 26.99
CA GLY A 856 17.33 -11.81 28.36
C GLY A 856 17.82 -10.56 29.12
N GLU A 857 18.26 -9.52 28.41
CA GLU A 857 18.71 -8.25 28.98
C GLU A 857 17.51 -7.34 29.27
N LYS A 858 17.67 -6.38 30.18
CA LYS A 858 16.71 -5.26 30.28
C LYS A 858 17.02 -4.24 29.20
N LEU A 859 16.02 -3.47 28.78
CA LEU A 859 16.26 -2.39 27.82
C LEU A 859 17.17 -1.32 28.43
N HIS A 860 18.25 -0.98 27.73
CA HIS A 860 19.26 -0.01 28.16
C HIS A 860 19.96 0.64 26.98
N SER A 861 20.58 1.80 27.23
CA SER A 861 21.38 2.53 26.24
C SER A 861 22.65 1.78 25.85
N VAL A 862 22.99 1.81 24.56
CA VAL A 862 24.23 1.22 23.98
C VAL A 862 24.97 2.17 23.04
#